data_AF-A0A1G4K582-F1
#
_entry.id   AF-A0A1G4K582-F1
#
_cell.length_a   1.000
_cell.length_b   1.000
_cell.length_c   1.000
_cell.angle_alpha   90.00
_cell.angle_beta   90.00
_cell.angle_gamma   90.00
#
_symmetry.space_group_name_H-M   'P 1'
#
loop_
_entity.id
_entity.type
_entity.pdbx_description
1 polymer ?
#
loop_
_entity_poly.entity_id
_entity_poly.type
_entity_poly.pdbx_seq_one_letter_code
_entity_poly.pdbx_strand_id
1 'polypeptide(L)'
;MSARHDRSQLKPMRGNVVQLLSCLIAFKLVFANMRGRFVEADGQVVSTKDDNDQCPPCFNCMLPIFECKQFSECNSNTGRCECLEGFGGDDCSKPLCGALSDGNNNRPARDDETESCQCADGWGGINCNICQEDAACDVFTPEGVQGTCYKKGMIVNQFHQGCDVTNQKIVQILDGKKPQVTFSCSRSSKECNFQFWIQEKESFYCGLSTCEFNHDLKTNSSHYECEAVQCKCVPGEMLCGQKGSIDISEFLTETIRGPGEFSCNLNTRKCKFSEPSMNDLISTVFGDPYITLECESGECLHYSQIPGYQEPDKEKLSLLSIIILAGTSMLVLVLAIASIIFISKSPIFSKPAVELTDDEDYGDSEFLKLGFRSTLTFENIEYSIHTDKKTKLLNGISGSVKPGEIMALMGGSGAGKTTLLDILAMKDKAGKVSGSVKVNGSEVSKQNLKKIIGFVDQEDFLLPTLTVYETVLNSALLRLPRKLSFSAKQKRVYQVLDELRIFDIKDRIIGSDFERGISGGEKRRVSIACELVTSPSILFLDEPTSGLDSNNANNVIECLVRLALHYNRTLVLSIHQPRSNIFKSFDKLVLLSQGELVYSGIASEVSEFLRNNGYVCPSDYNIADYLIDITFESKQTYTRIASTPDDIESNLHSVGGNLPMEGSVARKNSETATQREWEHYAAHRDELRSLLAHNEDEEAGGLGSLNTKVLHSKFKESQYFSALLADIESIKLSSTSDTIENNSGTQAASFRQQLVILSSRTFKNIYRNPKLLLGNYVVTLFLGLFLGSLYYDVQNNISGFQNRLGLFFFILTYFGFLTFTGLTSFSLERIIFLKERSNNYYSPMAYYISKILSDVLPLRVIPPTLLALVVYPTVGLNMIDGAFFKFVGILVLFNLGISLEILSVGIFFEDLNNSIVISVLILLASLLFSGLFINTKDISNVAFKYLKNLSIFYYAYESLIINEVKSLILKETKYGLNIEVPGATILSTFGFLVQDFFLDVKLLIAFNLIFLILGYLGLEIIVVEQK
;
A
#
# COMPACT_ATOMS: atom_id res chain seq x y z
N MET A 1 -34.23 37.10 -4.01
CA MET A 1 -35.26 37.87 -4.74
C MET A 1 -34.71 38.22 -6.13
N SER A 2 -35.56 38.03 -7.15
CA SER A 2 -35.44 38.39 -8.58
C SER A 2 -34.49 39.56 -8.91
N ALA A 3 -33.55 39.45 -9.86
CA ALA A 3 -33.64 39.29 -11.34
C ALA A 3 -33.45 40.64 -12.08
N ARG A 4 -32.52 40.71 -13.05
CA ARG A 4 -32.71 41.41 -14.34
C ARG A 4 -31.63 41.08 -15.38
N HIS A 5 -32.10 40.99 -16.61
CA HIS A 5 -31.44 40.69 -17.89
C HIS A 5 -30.38 41.70 -18.33
N ASP A 6 -29.40 41.24 -19.14
CA ASP A 6 -29.26 41.77 -20.51
C ASP A 6 -28.54 40.81 -21.49
N ARG A 7 -28.90 40.90 -22.78
CA ARG A 7 -28.49 40.06 -23.93
C ARG A 7 -27.66 40.87 -24.93
N SER A 8 -26.57 40.32 -25.46
CA SER A 8 -25.97 40.55 -26.80
C SER A 8 -24.58 39.88 -26.87
N GLN A 9 -23.98 39.34 -27.96
CA GLN A 9 -24.33 39.03 -29.34
C GLN A 9 -23.25 38.04 -29.91
N LEU A 10 -23.67 37.12 -30.79
CA LEU A 10 -23.00 36.55 -32.00
C LEU A 10 -21.65 35.73 -31.96
N LYS A 11 -21.84 34.40 -32.16
CA LYS A 11 -21.12 33.28 -32.87
C LYS A 11 -20.05 33.57 -33.98
N PRO A 12 -19.34 32.55 -34.58
CA PRO A 12 -19.04 31.13 -34.18
C PRO A 12 -17.62 30.56 -34.54
N MET A 13 -17.18 29.45 -33.93
CA MET A 13 -16.91 28.11 -34.55
C MET A 13 -16.03 27.15 -33.71
N ARG A 14 -16.64 26.01 -33.35
CA ARG A 14 -16.18 24.59 -33.24
C ARG A 14 -15.05 24.15 -32.29
N GLY A 15 -15.42 23.22 -31.39
CA GLY A 15 -14.54 22.22 -30.76
C GLY A 15 -15.17 21.60 -29.49
N ASN A 16 -15.83 20.44 -29.62
CA ASN A 16 -16.75 19.82 -28.67
C ASN A 16 -16.11 19.25 -27.39
N VAL A 17 -16.69 19.57 -26.23
CA VAL A 17 -16.63 18.79 -24.98
C VAL A 17 -18.01 18.82 -24.32
N VAL A 18 -18.55 17.63 -24.05
CA VAL A 18 -19.60 17.27 -23.07
C VAL A 18 -21.05 17.72 -23.36
N GLN A 19 -21.90 16.72 -23.57
CA GLN A 19 -23.34 16.82 -23.33
C GLN A 19 -23.77 15.58 -22.54
N LEU A 20 -24.29 15.83 -21.34
CA LEU A 20 -24.82 14.85 -20.40
C LEU A 20 -26.29 15.25 -20.14
N LEU A 21 -27.14 14.23 -20.01
CA LEU A 21 -28.57 14.24 -19.67
C LEU A 21 -29.59 14.54 -20.78
N SER A 22 -30.04 13.48 -21.44
CA SER A 22 -31.47 13.09 -21.45
C SER A 22 -31.66 11.78 -22.21
N CYS A 23 -31.81 10.66 -21.50
CA CYS A 23 -32.83 9.65 -21.82
C CYS A 23 -32.89 8.60 -20.73
N LEU A 24 -33.96 8.71 -19.96
CA LEU A 24 -34.50 7.69 -19.07
C LEU A 24 -35.26 6.66 -19.93
N ILE A 25 -35.26 5.40 -19.48
CA ILE A 25 -36.10 4.26 -19.90
C ILE A 25 -35.58 3.46 -21.12
N ALA A 26 -34.98 2.29 -20.88
CA ALA A 26 -35.50 0.99 -21.32
C ALA A 26 -34.49 -0.16 -21.08
N PHE A 27 -35.02 -1.23 -20.50
CA PHE A 27 -34.44 -2.55 -20.28
C PHE A 27 -34.48 -3.37 -21.60
N LYS A 28 -33.52 -4.31 -21.77
CA LYS A 28 -33.40 -5.34 -22.84
C LYS A 28 -33.06 -4.77 -24.23
N LEU A 29 -32.06 -5.22 -24.99
CA LEU A 29 -31.74 -6.60 -25.41
C LEU A 29 -30.40 -6.55 -26.21
N VAL A 30 -29.51 -7.53 -26.04
CA VAL A 30 -28.59 -7.96 -27.12
C VAL A 30 -28.67 -9.49 -27.20
N PHE A 31 -29.49 -9.96 -28.13
CA PHE A 31 -29.29 -11.18 -28.89
C PHE A 31 -30.09 -11.03 -30.18
N ALA A 32 -29.40 -10.66 -31.27
CA ALA A 32 -29.90 -10.79 -32.62
C ALA A 32 -28.72 -10.72 -33.60
N ASN A 33 -28.34 -11.87 -34.17
CA ASN A 33 -27.97 -11.90 -35.58
C ASN A 33 -28.20 -13.29 -36.18
N MET A 34 -29.19 -13.36 -37.07
CA MET A 34 -29.33 -14.19 -38.28
C MET A 34 -30.80 -14.55 -38.50
N ARG A 35 -31.49 -13.69 -39.26
CA ARG A 35 -32.72 -14.03 -39.99
C ARG A 35 -32.55 -13.48 -41.40
N GLY A 36 -32.56 -14.37 -42.38
CA GLY A 36 -32.55 -14.04 -43.80
C GLY A 36 -33.41 -15.03 -44.58
N ARG A 37 -34.49 -14.50 -45.17
CA ARG A 37 -35.31 -15.02 -46.29
C ARG A 37 -36.18 -16.25 -46.03
N PHE A 38 -37.46 -15.97 -45.79
CA PHE A 38 -38.57 -16.79 -46.30
C PHE A 38 -38.97 -16.25 -47.68
N VAL A 39 -39.04 -17.16 -48.65
CA VAL A 39 -39.70 -16.98 -49.96
C VAL A 39 -40.95 -17.86 -49.90
N GLU A 40 -42.11 -17.26 -50.09
CA GLU A 40 -43.36 -17.97 -50.38
C GLU A 40 -43.23 -18.61 -51.77
N ALA A 41 -43.41 -19.93 -51.84
CA ALA A 41 -43.66 -20.64 -53.07
C ALA A 41 -44.97 -21.42 -52.89
N ASP A 42 -46.04 -20.90 -53.49
CA ASP A 42 -47.26 -21.64 -53.79
C ASP A 42 -46.89 -22.86 -54.66
N GLY A 43 -46.93 -24.05 -54.05
CA GLY A 43 -46.78 -25.32 -54.73
C GLY A 43 -48.14 -25.99 -54.90
N GLN A 44 -48.62 -26.00 -56.13
CA GLN A 44 -49.88 -26.58 -56.57
C GLN A 44 -50.08 -28.04 -56.11
N VAL A 45 -51.31 -28.31 -55.65
CA VAL A 45 -51.88 -29.65 -55.52
C VAL A 45 -51.93 -30.32 -56.90
N VAL A 46 -51.11 -31.35 -57.10
CA VAL A 46 -51.30 -32.33 -58.18
C VAL A 46 -51.99 -33.54 -57.59
N SER A 47 -53.29 -33.64 -57.85
CA SER A 47 -54.09 -34.84 -57.68
C SER A 47 -53.78 -35.79 -58.84
N THR A 48 -52.98 -36.83 -58.60
CA THR A 48 -53.05 -38.07 -59.38
C THR A 48 -53.94 -39.04 -58.64
N LYS A 49 -55.15 -39.23 -59.17
CA LYS A 49 -55.98 -40.40 -58.91
C LYS A 49 -55.22 -41.63 -59.39
N ASP A 50 -54.86 -42.51 -58.48
CA ASP A 50 -54.91 -43.95 -58.72
C ASP A 50 -55.74 -44.57 -57.60
N ASP A 51 -56.84 -45.18 -58.02
CA ASP A 51 -57.70 -46.01 -57.18
C ASP A 51 -57.01 -47.36 -56.96
N ASN A 52 -57.09 -47.85 -55.71
CA ASN A 52 -56.53 -49.09 -55.15
C ASN A 52 -55.07 -49.05 -54.69
N ASP A 53 -54.83 -48.44 -53.53
CA ASP A 53 -54.00 -49.05 -52.48
C ASP A 53 -54.35 -48.42 -51.13
N GLN A 54 -54.95 -49.21 -50.23
CA GLN A 54 -55.13 -48.81 -48.83
C GLN A 54 -53.73 -48.75 -48.20
N CYS A 55 -53.17 -47.56 -48.09
CA CYS A 55 -51.96 -47.35 -47.29
C CYS A 55 -52.24 -47.81 -45.85
N PRO A 56 -51.41 -48.69 -45.26
CA PRO A 56 -51.54 -49.04 -43.85
C PRO A 56 -51.44 -47.76 -43.00
N PRO A 57 -52.18 -47.67 -41.89
CA PRO A 57 -52.13 -46.49 -41.04
C PRO A 57 -50.69 -46.24 -40.56
N CYS A 58 -50.25 -44.98 -40.60
CA CYS A 58 -48.96 -44.60 -40.02
C CYS A 58 -48.96 -44.94 -38.53
N PHE A 59 -47.84 -45.47 -38.03
CA PHE A 59 -47.72 -45.80 -36.61
C PHE A 59 -48.01 -44.56 -35.75
N ASN A 60 -48.98 -44.70 -34.86
CA ASN A 60 -49.31 -43.70 -33.86
C ASN A 60 -49.78 -44.40 -32.59
N CYS A 61 -48.94 -44.42 -31.56
CA CYS A 61 -49.24 -45.12 -30.30
C CYS A 61 -50.43 -44.54 -29.51
N MET A 62 -50.97 -43.39 -29.92
CA MET A 62 -52.23 -42.85 -29.37
C MET A 62 -53.48 -43.54 -29.94
N LEU A 63 -53.33 -44.32 -31.01
CA LEU A 63 -54.42 -45.11 -31.58
C LEU A 63 -54.42 -46.51 -30.96
N PRO A 64 -55.60 -47.07 -30.60
CA PRO A 64 -55.72 -48.34 -29.90
C PRO A 64 -55.24 -49.57 -30.70
N ILE A 65 -54.92 -49.40 -31.99
CA ILE A 65 -54.35 -50.44 -32.85
C ILE A 65 -52.82 -50.53 -32.78
N PHE A 66 -52.16 -49.52 -32.21
CA PHE A 66 -50.71 -49.45 -32.07
C PHE A 66 -50.35 -49.38 -30.59
N GLU A 67 -49.44 -50.24 -30.17
CA GLU A 67 -49.05 -50.37 -28.77
C GLU A 67 -47.54 -50.20 -28.64
N CYS A 68 -47.12 -49.43 -27.63
CA CYS A 68 -45.71 -49.34 -27.25
C CYS A 68 -45.26 -50.60 -26.53
N LYS A 69 -44.24 -51.27 -27.06
CA LYS A 69 -43.63 -52.44 -26.43
C LYS A 69 -42.65 -52.00 -25.33
N GLN A 70 -42.18 -52.97 -24.56
CA GLN A 70 -41.26 -52.75 -23.42
C GLN A 70 -41.84 -51.83 -22.33
N PHE A 71 -43.17 -51.73 -22.25
CA PHE A 71 -43.86 -50.79 -21.35
C PHE A 71 -43.41 -49.32 -21.52
N SER A 72 -42.94 -48.97 -22.73
CA SER A 72 -42.49 -47.62 -23.07
C SER A 72 -43.66 -46.63 -23.10
N GLU A 73 -43.40 -45.38 -22.72
CA GLU A 73 -44.42 -44.33 -22.75
C GLU A 73 -44.70 -43.87 -24.19
N CYS A 74 -45.96 -43.55 -24.49
CA CYS A 74 -46.33 -42.96 -25.78
C CYS A 74 -46.15 -41.45 -25.73
N ASN A 75 -45.28 -40.90 -26.59
CA ASN A 75 -45.08 -39.46 -26.67
C ASN A 75 -46.29 -38.80 -27.35
N SER A 76 -47.03 -38.00 -26.59
CA SER A 76 -48.25 -37.33 -27.06
C SER A 76 -48.02 -36.33 -28.22
N ASN A 77 -46.79 -35.84 -28.39
CA ASN A 77 -46.46 -34.81 -29.39
C ASN A 77 -46.01 -35.42 -30.72
N THR A 78 -45.30 -36.56 -30.69
CA THR A 78 -44.79 -37.22 -31.90
C THR A 78 -45.63 -38.40 -32.35
N GLY A 79 -46.49 -38.94 -31.47
CA GLY A 79 -47.24 -40.17 -31.72
C GLY A 79 -46.36 -41.42 -31.76
N ARG A 80 -45.08 -41.32 -31.37
CA ARG A 80 -44.13 -42.44 -31.32
C ARG A 80 -43.82 -42.83 -29.88
N CYS A 81 -43.37 -44.05 -29.68
CA CYS A 81 -43.02 -44.55 -28.35
C CYS A 81 -41.64 -44.05 -27.91
N GLU A 82 -41.51 -43.71 -26.62
CA GLU A 82 -40.23 -43.33 -25.98
C GLU A 82 -39.51 -44.57 -25.50
N CYS A 83 -38.66 -45.14 -26.35
CA CYS A 83 -38.06 -46.44 -26.09
C CYS A 83 -37.05 -46.43 -24.95
N LEU A 84 -37.12 -47.48 -24.12
CA LEU A 84 -36.09 -47.80 -23.14
C LEU A 84 -34.71 -47.97 -23.78
N GLU A 85 -33.65 -47.70 -23.01
CA GLU A 85 -32.27 -47.85 -23.46
C GLU A 85 -31.99 -49.24 -24.04
N GLY A 86 -31.45 -49.27 -25.27
CA GLY A 86 -31.19 -50.52 -26.00
C GLY A 86 -32.35 -51.01 -26.87
N PHE A 87 -33.46 -50.28 -26.96
CA PHE A 87 -34.56 -50.55 -27.89
C PHE A 87 -34.87 -49.33 -28.76
N GLY A 88 -35.36 -49.59 -29.97
CA GLY A 88 -35.73 -48.58 -30.95
C GLY A 88 -36.80 -49.07 -31.93
N GLY A 89 -37.03 -48.28 -32.96
CA GLY A 89 -38.21 -48.42 -33.84
C GLY A 89 -39.41 -47.64 -33.30
N ASP A 90 -40.43 -47.45 -34.13
CA ASP A 90 -41.58 -46.61 -33.78
C ASP A 90 -42.40 -47.18 -32.60
N ASP A 91 -42.40 -48.51 -32.42
CA ASP A 91 -43.09 -49.27 -31.38
C ASP A 91 -42.18 -49.80 -30.26
N CYS A 92 -40.88 -49.47 -30.28
CA CYS A 92 -39.86 -49.97 -29.34
C CYS A 92 -39.65 -51.50 -29.33
N SER A 93 -39.95 -52.17 -30.44
CA SER A 93 -39.79 -53.62 -30.57
C SER A 93 -38.38 -54.08 -30.95
N LYS A 94 -37.55 -53.19 -31.49
CA LYS A 94 -36.26 -53.60 -32.08
C LYS A 94 -35.12 -53.40 -31.09
N PRO A 95 -34.34 -54.43 -30.76
CA PRO A 95 -33.14 -54.26 -29.96
C PRO A 95 -32.08 -53.49 -30.76
N LEU A 96 -31.29 -52.66 -30.06
CA LEU A 96 -30.26 -51.81 -30.63
C LEU A 96 -28.86 -52.29 -30.21
N CYS A 97 -27.89 -52.17 -31.11
CA CYS A 97 -26.49 -52.53 -30.89
C CYS A 97 -25.59 -51.28 -30.85
N GLY A 98 -24.26 -51.42 -30.87
CA GLY A 98 -23.32 -50.30 -30.82
C GLY A 98 -22.98 -49.81 -29.41
N ALA A 99 -22.95 -48.49 -29.19
CA ALA A 99 -22.61 -47.86 -27.90
C ALA A 99 -23.84 -47.16 -27.30
N LEU A 100 -24.07 -47.31 -25.99
CA LEU A 100 -25.14 -46.58 -25.30
C LEU A 100 -24.90 -45.04 -25.35
N SER A 101 -23.64 -44.60 -25.44
CA SER A 101 -23.26 -43.18 -25.53
C SER A 101 -23.81 -42.45 -26.76
N ASP A 102 -24.16 -43.17 -27.82
CA ASP A 102 -24.66 -42.57 -29.08
C ASP A 102 -26.17 -42.20 -28.98
N GLY A 103 -26.85 -42.70 -27.95
CA GLY A 103 -28.29 -42.56 -27.73
C GLY A 103 -29.13 -43.47 -28.64
N ASN A 104 -30.33 -43.84 -28.18
CA ASN A 104 -31.19 -44.80 -28.88
C ASN A 104 -31.51 -44.46 -30.35
N ASN A 105 -31.52 -43.17 -30.72
CA ASN A 105 -31.85 -42.74 -32.09
C ASN A 105 -30.72 -42.98 -33.11
N ASN A 106 -29.46 -43.07 -32.66
CA ASN A 106 -28.30 -43.18 -33.54
C ASN A 106 -27.69 -44.59 -33.53
N ARG A 107 -28.16 -45.45 -32.65
CA ARG A 107 -27.68 -46.83 -32.53
C ARG A 107 -28.26 -47.71 -33.64
N PRO A 108 -27.45 -48.57 -34.27
CA PRO A 108 -27.96 -49.49 -35.28
C PRO A 108 -28.93 -50.49 -34.65
N ALA A 109 -30.04 -50.76 -35.32
CA ALA A 109 -30.91 -51.88 -34.97
C ALA A 109 -30.17 -53.21 -35.17
N ARG A 110 -30.47 -54.21 -34.35
CA ARG A 110 -29.89 -55.55 -34.48
C ARG A 110 -30.26 -56.14 -35.85
N ASP A 111 -29.27 -56.77 -36.46
CA ASP A 111 -29.41 -57.46 -37.74
C ASP A 111 -30.20 -58.77 -37.57
N ASP A 112 -31.14 -59.01 -38.47
CA ASP A 112 -32.02 -60.18 -38.46
C ASP A 112 -31.25 -61.46 -38.84
N GLU A 113 -30.07 -61.36 -39.50
CA GLU A 113 -29.29 -62.52 -39.98
C GLU A 113 -28.33 -63.11 -38.92
N THR A 114 -27.75 -62.27 -38.07
CA THR A 114 -26.70 -62.70 -37.11
C THR A 114 -27.24 -62.96 -35.70
N GLU A 115 -28.49 -62.58 -35.44
CA GLU A 115 -29.26 -62.75 -34.19
C GLU A 115 -28.59 -62.23 -32.90
N SER A 116 -27.39 -61.62 -33.01
CA SER A 116 -26.55 -61.14 -31.92
C SER A 116 -26.05 -59.71 -32.16
N CYS A 117 -25.84 -58.95 -31.09
CA CYS A 117 -25.39 -57.57 -31.20
C CYS A 117 -23.86 -57.43 -31.32
N GLN A 118 -23.41 -56.58 -32.23
CA GLN A 118 -22.04 -56.07 -32.25
C GLN A 118 -21.94 -54.81 -31.39
N CYS A 119 -21.26 -54.92 -30.25
CA CYS A 119 -21.04 -53.79 -29.34
C CYS A 119 -19.78 -53.01 -29.73
N ALA A 120 -19.83 -51.69 -29.52
CA ALA A 120 -18.64 -50.85 -29.65
C ALA A 120 -17.65 -51.12 -28.50
N ASP A 121 -16.39 -50.70 -28.67
CA ASP A 121 -15.35 -50.87 -27.66
C ASP A 121 -15.80 -50.32 -26.29
N GLY A 122 -15.58 -51.11 -25.23
CA GLY A 122 -15.99 -50.76 -23.87
C GLY A 122 -17.46 -50.99 -23.54
N TRP A 123 -18.30 -51.52 -24.45
CA TRP A 123 -19.70 -51.90 -24.21
C TRP A 123 -19.93 -53.41 -24.35
N GLY A 124 -20.89 -53.95 -23.59
CA GLY A 124 -21.27 -55.36 -23.62
C GLY A 124 -22.71 -55.63 -23.18
N GLY A 125 -23.07 -56.91 -23.05
CA GLY A 125 -24.44 -57.36 -22.80
C GLY A 125 -25.26 -57.52 -24.08
N ILE A 126 -26.44 -58.14 -23.95
CA ILE A 126 -27.30 -58.53 -25.10
C ILE A 126 -27.63 -57.31 -25.98
N ASN A 127 -28.02 -56.19 -25.38
CA ASN A 127 -28.31 -54.95 -26.11
C ASN A 127 -27.18 -53.92 -25.97
N CYS A 128 -25.92 -54.31 -25.74
CA CYS A 128 -24.78 -53.37 -25.60
C CYS A 128 -24.98 -52.22 -24.59
N ASN A 129 -25.74 -52.44 -23.52
CA ASN A 129 -26.07 -51.43 -22.51
C ASN A 129 -25.16 -51.50 -21.27
N ILE A 130 -24.30 -52.51 -21.16
CA ILE A 130 -23.45 -52.74 -19.99
C ILE A 130 -22.08 -52.16 -20.28
N CYS A 131 -21.65 -51.17 -19.51
CA CYS A 131 -20.28 -50.67 -19.62
C CYS A 131 -19.28 -51.77 -19.21
N GLN A 132 -18.17 -51.85 -19.93
CA GLN A 132 -17.08 -52.79 -19.67
C GLN A 132 -15.76 -52.09 -19.35
N GLU A 133 -15.57 -50.85 -19.82
CA GLU A 133 -14.37 -50.05 -19.57
C GLU A 133 -14.74 -48.65 -19.08
N ASP A 134 -13.86 -48.02 -18.31
CA ASP A 134 -14.09 -46.68 -17.74
C ASP A 134 -14.21 -45.60 -18.83
N ALA A 135 -13.43 -45.71 -19.91
CA ALA A 135 -13.45 -44.75 -21.03
C ALA A 135 -14.81 -44.67 -21.74
N ALA A 136 -15.59 -45.75 -21.73
CA ALA A 136 -16.94 -45.76 -22.29
C ALA A 136 -17.91 -44.83 -21.52
N CYS A 137 -17.58 -44.51 -20.26
CA CYS A 137 -18.41 -43.71 -19.38
C CYS A 137 -18.14 -42.21 -19.41
N ASP A 138 -17.08 -41.75 -20.11
CA ASP A 138 -16.68 -40.33 -20.14
C ASP A 138 -17.79 -39.40 -20.67
N VAL A 139 -18.62 -39.89 -21.61
CA VAL A 139 -19.75 -39.14 -22.20
C VAL A 139 -20.89 -38.91 -21.21
N PHE A 140 -21.02 -39.77 -20.20
CA PHE A 140 -22.06 -39.67 -19.16
C PHE A 140 -21.64 -38.78 -17.99
N THR A 141 -20.41 -38.24 -18.03
CA THR A 141 -19.89 -37.26 -17.08
C THR A 141 -19.77 -35.87 -17.71
N PRO A 142 -19.78 -34.77 -16.92
CA PRO A 142 -19.58 -33.42 -17.45
C PRO A 142 -18.27 -33.27 -18.24
N GLU A 143 -18.25 -32.36 -19.21
CA GLU A 143 -17.08 -32.13 -20.08
C GLU A 143 -15.76 -31.99 -19.30
N GLY A 144 -14.76 -32.79 -19.66
CA GLY A 144 -13.42 -32.75 -19.08
C GLY A 144 -13.22 -33.60 -17.82
N VAL A 145 -14.22 -34.39 -17.44
CA VAL A 145 -14.17 -35.29 -16.28
C VAL A 145 -14.21 -36.74 -16.76
N GLN A 146 -13.42 -37.62 -16.12
CA GLN A 146 -13.39 -39.06 -16.46
C GLN A 146 -14.53 -39.81 -15.78
N GLY A 147 -15.19 -40.67 -16.55
CA GLY A 147 -16.19 -41.62 -16.06
C GLY A 147 -15.54 -42.88 -15.47
N THR A 148 -16.30 -43.61 -14.67
CA THR A 148 -15.91 -44.92 -14.13
C THR A 148 -17.05 -45.90 -14.33
N CYS A 149 -16.74 -47.07 -14.87
CA CYS A 149 -17.71 -48.14 -15.04
C CYS A 149 -17.82 -48.95 -13.74
N TYR A 150 -18.89 -48.69 -12.99
CA TYR A 150 -19.18 -49.33 -11.72
C TYR A 150 -19.86 -50.69 -11.91
N LYS A 151 -19.17 -51.77 -11.54
CA LYS A 151 -19.59 -53.16 -11.81
C LYS A 151 -20.02 -53.99 -10.60
N LYS A 152 -20.27 -53.37 -9.44
CA LYS A 152 -20.57 -54.11 -8.19
C LYS A 152 -22.07 -54.39 -7.96
N GLY A 153 -22.95 -54.16 -8.94
CA GLY A 153 -24.37 -54.53 -8.86
C GLY A 153 -25.25 -53.72 -7.89
N MET A 154 -24.70 -52.70 -7.20
CA MET A 154 -25.48 -51.75 -6.40
C MET A 154 -25.91 -50.56 -7.26
N ILE A 155 -27.19 -50.21 -7.28
CA ILE A 155 -27.69 -49.05 -8.01
C ILE A 155 -27.33 -47.73 -7.33
N VAL A 156 -26.76 -46.80 -8.09
CA VAL A 156 -26.56 -45.41 -7.64
C VAL A 156 -27.58 -44.48 -8.29
N ASN A 157 -27.63 -44.45 -9.62
CA ASN A 157 -28.52 -43.66 -10.48
C ASN A 157 -29.35 -44.57 -11.40
N GLN A 158 -28.71 -45.28 -12.32
CA GLN A 158 -29.33 -46.16 -13.32
C GLN A 158 -28.32 -47.21 -13.77
N PHE A 159 -28.62 -48.49 -13.59
CA PHE A 159 -27.71 -49.58 -13.95
C PHE A 159 -28.34 -50.57 -14.92
N HIS A 160 -27.48 -51.25 -15.68
CA HIS A 160 -27.85 -52.35 -16.57
C HIS A 160 -27.15 -53.64 -16.14
N GLN A 161 -27.90 -54.74 -16.10
CA GLN A 161 -27.40 -56.08 -15.80
C GLN A 161 -27.77 -57.06 -16.91
N GLY A 162 -26.82 -57.93 -17.23
CA GLY A 162 -27.00 -59.07 -18.11
C GLY A 162 -26.60 -60.33 -17.37
N CYS A 163 -27.47 -61.33 -17.37
CA CYS A 163 -27.36 -62.51 -16.53
C CYS A 163 -27.54 -63.79 -17.33
N ASP A 164 -26.73 -64.80 -17.01
CA ASP A 164 -26.94 -66.16 -17.49
C ASP A 164 -27.81 -66.92 -16.48
N VAL A 165 -28.82 -67.66 -16.96
CA VAL A 165 -29.69 -68.46 -16.09
C VAL A 165 -28.96 -69.75 -15.70
N THR A 166 -28.81 -69.98 -14.39
CA THR A 166 -27.98 -71.07 -13.84
C THR A 166 -28.77 -72.29 -13.35
N ASN A 167 -30.10 -72.23 -13.39
CA ASN A 167 -30.96 -73.37 -13.05
C ASN A 167 -30.68 -74.56 -13.98
N GLN A 168 -30.13 -75.64 -13.43
CA GLN A 168 -29.70 -76.81 -14.22
C GLN A 168 -30.85 -77.43 -15.01
N LYS A 169 -32.06 -77.47 -14.45
CA LYS A 169 -33.23 -78.07 -15.11
C LYS A 169 -33.80 -77.21 -16.23
N ILE A 170 -33.79 -75.89 -16.07
CA ILE A 170 -34.19 -74.95 -17.13
C ILE A 170 -33.23 -75.09 -18.33
N VAL A 171 -31.93 -75.12 -18.08
CA VAL A 171 -30.91 -75.30 -19.13
C VAL A 171 -31.05 -76.66 -19.84
N GLN A 172 -31.39 -77.73 -19.12
CA GLN A 172 -31.61 -79.06 -19.70
C GLN A 172 -32.87 -79.13 -20.58
N ILE A 173 -33.97 -78.51 -20.17
CA ILE A 173 -35.23 -78.52 -20.93
C ILE A 173 -35.12 -77.71 -22.23
N LEU A 174 -34.23 -76.71 -22.25
CA LEU A 174 -33.99 -75.87 -23.43
C LEU A 174 -33.04 -76.50 -24.46
N ASP A 175 -32.64 -77.77 -24.29
CA ASP A 175 -31.93 -78.61 -25.28
C ASP A 175 -30.75 -77.91 -25.99
N GLY A 176 -29.88 -77.28 -25.19
CA GLY A 176 -28.68 -76.59 -25.68
C GLY A 176 -28.88 -75.12 -26.10
N LYS A 177 -30.11 -74.59 -26.05
CA LYS A 177 -30.37 -73.15 -26.21
C LYS A 177 -30.01 -72.40 -24.92
N LYS A 178 -29.29 -71.27 -25.03
CA LYS A 178 -28.82 -70.50 -23.88
C LYS A 178 -29.92 -69.56 -23.34
N PRO A 179 -30.45 -69.76 -22.11
CA PRO A 179 -31.34 -68.81 -21.44
C PRO A 179 -30.56 -67.68 -20.76
N GLN A 180 -30.99 -66.44 -20.98
CA GLN A 180 -30.37 -65.24 -20.41
C GLN A 180 -31.44 -64.26 -19.95
N VAL A 181 -31.06 -63.36 -19.05
CA VAL A 181 -31.93 -62.32 -18.51
C VAL A 181 -31.22 -60.99 -18.60
N THR A 182 -31.93 -59.93 -18.98
CA THR A 182 -31.48 -58.56 -18.74
C THR A 182 -32.34 -57.93 -17.66
N PHE A 183 -31.69 -57.18 -16.78
CA PHE A 183 -32.34 -56.46 -15.70
C PHE A 183 -31.79 -55.05 -15.65
N SER A 184 -32.64 -54.03 -15.81
CA SER A 184 -32.25 -52.63 -15.76
C SER A 184 -33.14 -51.88 -14.79
N CYS A 185 -32.58 -50.94 -14.04
CA CYS A 185 -33.35 -50.16 -13.06
C CYS A 185 -32.89 -48.71 -13.06
N SER A 186 -33.84 -47.83 -12.79
CA SER A 186 -33.60 -46.42 -12.53
C SER A 186 -34.04 -46.06 -11.11
N ARG A 187 -33.13 -45.48 -10.34
CA ARG A 187 -33.40 -45.05 -8.96
C ARG A 187 -34.28 -43.80 -8.91
N SER A 188 -34.18 -42.95 -9.93
CA SER A 188 -34.94 -41.70 -9.99
C SER A 188 -36.43 -41.94 -10.32
N SER A 189 -36.72 -42.84 -11.26
CA SER A 189 -38.11 -43.21 -11.60
C SER A 189 -38.70 -44.31 -10.71
N LYS A 190 -37.87 -45.03 -9.93
CA LYS A 190 -38.27 -46.21 -9.14
C LYS A 190 -38.88 -47.33 -9.99
N GLU A 191 -38.38 -47.48 -11.21
CA GLU A 191 -38.82 -48.47 -12.17
C GLU A 191 -37.67 -49.40 -12.54
N CYS A 192 -38.02 -50.66 -12.80
CA CYS A 192 -37.10 -51.68 -13.27
C CYS A 192 -37.74 -52.47 -14.42
N ASN A 193 -36.90 -53.03 -15.28
CA ASN A 193 -37.33 -53.87 -16.39
C ASN A 193 -36.59 -55.20 -16.32
N PHE A 194 -37.34 -56.28 -16.51
CA PHE A 194 -36.83 -57.64 -16.56
C PHE A 194 -37.18 -58.24 -17.92
N GLN A 195 -36.21 -58.74 -18.66
CA GLN A 195 -36.45 -59.36 -19.96
C GLN A 195 -35.81 -60.74 -19.99
N PHE A 196 -36.52 -61.73 -20.52
CA PHE A 196 -36.06 -63.10 -20.63
C PHE A 196 -35.76 -63.43 -22.09
N TRP A 197 -34.56 -63.96 -22.33
CA TRP A 197 -34.01 -64.21 -23.64
C TRP A 197 -33.64 -65.68 -23.80
N ILE A 198 -33.87 -66.25 -24.98
CA ILE A 198 -33.40 -67.59 -25.36
C ILE A 198 -32.63 -67.43 -26.67
N GLN A 199 -31.34 -67.78 -26.67
CA GLN A 199 -30.43 -67.52 -27.81
C GLN A 199 -30.49 -66.06 -28.28
N GLU A 200 -30.44 -65.12 -27.33
CA GLU A 200 -30.52 -63.67 -27.60
C GLU A 200 -31.81 -63.20 -28.28
N LYS A 201 -32.85 -64.04 -28.40
CA LYS A 201 -34.22 -63.65 -28.79
C LYS A 201 -35.10 -63.45 -27.57
N GLU A 202 -35.77 -62.31 -27.51
CA GLU A 202 -36.65 -61.95 -26.40
C GLU A 202 -37.89 -62.85 -26.41
N SER A 203 -38.12 -63.57 -25.31
CA SER A 203 -39.31 -64.40 -25.14
C SER A 203 -40.42 -63.59 -24.49
N PHE A 204 -40.14 -62.97 -23.35
CA PHE A 204 -41.09 -62.11 -22.65
C PHE A 204 -40.36 -61.03 -21.86
N TYR A 205 -41.08 -59.96 -21.55
CA TYR A 205 -40.57 -58.82 -20.79
C TYR A 205 -41.56 -58.41 -19.71
N CYS A 206 -41.03 -57.86 -18.63
CA CYS A 206 -41.78 -57.41 -17.48
C CYS A 206 -41.34 -56.01 -17.07
N GLY A 207 -42.31 -55.12 -16.88
CA GLY A 207 -42.14 -53.82 -16.23
C GLY A 207 -42.43 -53.95 -14.74
N LEU A 208 -41.53 -53.43 -13.92
CA LEU A 208 -41.64 -53.37 -12.47
C LEU A 208 -41.67 -51.90 -12.05
N SER A 209 -42.61 -51.56 -11.17
CA SER A 209 -42.80 -50.18 -10.71
C SER A 209 -42.93 -50.13 -9.19
N THR A 210 -42.72 -48.95 -8.62
CA THR A 210 -42.73 -48.74 -7.17
C THR A 210 -41.66 -49.59 -6.48
N CYS A 211 -40.43 -49.53 -7.00
CA CYS A 211 -39.30 -50.30 -6.49
C CYS A 211 -38.58 -49.60 -5.33
N GLU A 212 -38.26 -50.36 -4.29
CA GLU A 212 -37.36 -49.99 -3.20
C GLU A 212 -36.00 -50.68 -3.36
N PHE A 213 -34.93 -49.88 -3.27
CA PHE A 213 -33.56 -50.34 -3.51
C PHE A 213 -32.77 -50.41 -2.20
N ASN A 214 -32.71 -51.60 -1.59
CA ASN A 214 -32.04 -51.84 -0.32
C ASN A 214 -30.71 -52.59 -0.51
N HIS A 215 -29.75 -52.36 0.38
CA HIS A 215 -28.48 -53.08 0.40
C HIS A 215 -28.10 -53.41 1.85
N ASP A 216 -27.65 -54.64 2.08
CA ASP A 216 -27.14 -55.07 3.38
C ASP A 216 -25.62 -55.18 3.32
N LEU A 217 -24.95 -54.29 4.06
CA LEU A 217 -23.50 -54.21 4.16
C LEU A 217 -22.88 -55.41 4.91
N LYS A 218 -23.64 -56.13 5.74
CA LYS A 218 -23.14 -57.28 6.51
C LYS A 218 -23.06 -58.54 5.66
N THR A 219 -24.05 -58.77 4.82
CA THR A 219 -24.12 -59.91 3.89
C THR A 219 -23.55 -59.57 2.52
N ASN A 220 -23.27 -58.30 2.26
CA ASN A 220 -22.82 -57.76 0.98
C ASN A 220 -23.78 -58.17 -0.15
N SER A 221 -25.08 -57.99 0.09
CA SER A 221 -26.17 -58.32 -0.84
C SER A 221 -27.05 -57.11 -1.12
N SER A 222 -27.52 -56.99 -2.36
CA SER A 222 -28.58 -56.06 -2.76
C SER A 222 -29.94 -56.77 -2.77
N HIS A 223 -30.98 -56.05 -2.40
CA HIS A 223 -32.38 -56.48 -2.44
C HIS A 223 -33.22 -55.35 -3.06
N TYR A 224 -33.78 -55.62 -4.23
CA TYR A 224 -34.64 -54.70 -4.96
C TYR A 224 -36.05 -55.27 -4.97
N GLU A 225 -36.95 -54.61 -4.25
CA GLU A 225 -38.33 -55.06 -4.04
C GLU A 225 -39.27 -54.11 -4.77
N CYS A 226 -40.07 -54.63 -5.70
CA CYS A 226 -41.03 -53.85 -6.47
C CYS A 226 -42.45 -54.32 -6.18
N GLU A 227 -43.31 -53.42 -5.74
CA GLU A 227 -44.69 -53.76 -5.34
C GLU A 227 -45.52 -54.28 -6.52
N ALA A 228 -45.37 -53.68 -7.70
CA ALA A 228 -46.17 -53.99 -8.88
C ALA A 228 -45.31 -54.53 -10.04
N VAL A 229 -45.74 -55.66 -10.61
CA VAL A 229 -45.09 -56.32 -11.75
C VAL A 229 -46.12 -56.56 -12.85
N GLN A 230 -45.77 -56.27 -14.09
CA GLN A 230 -46.58 -56.54 -15.28
C GLN A 230 -45.72 -57.18 -16.35
N CYS A 231 -46.17 -58.29 -16.93
CA CYS A 231 -45.40 -59.03 -17.95
C CYS A 231 -46.21 -59.20 -19.24
N LYS A 232 -45.49 -59.25 -20.37
CA LYS A 232 -46.05 -59.53 -21.70
C LYS A 232 -45.15 -60.48 -22.48
N CYS A 233 -45.79 -61.40 -23.20
CA CYS A 233 -45.12 -62.35 -24.10
C CYS A 233 -44.85 -61.71 -25.47
N VAL A 234 -43.74 -62.08 -26.12
CA VAL A 234 -43.46 -61.77 -27.53
C VAL A 234 -44.10 -62.87 -28.39
N PRO A 235 -45.13 -62.58 -29.21
CA PRO A 235 -45.88 -63.62 -29.90
C PRO A 235 -45.03 -64.42 -30.89
N GLY A 236 -45.12 -65.75 -30.85
CA GLY A 236 -44.46 -66.66 -31.79
C GLY A 236 -43.05 -67.10 -31.38
N GLU A 237 -42.53 -66.58 -30.27
CA GLU A 237 -41.22 -66.95 -29.70
C GLU A 237 -41.33 -68.14 -28.72
N MET A 238 -40.18 -68.73 -28.35
CA MET A 238 -40.12 -69.78 -27.33
C MET A 238 -40.82 -69.31 -26.05
N LEU A 239 -41.60 -70.19 -25.42
CA LEU A 239 -42.47 -69.90 -24.27
C LEU A 239 -43.71 -69.04 -24.56
N CYS A 240 -43.86 -68.49 -25.77
CA CYS A 240 -44.91 -67.54 -26.14
C CYS A 240 -45.56 -67.91 -27.49
N GLY A 241 -45.92 -69.18 -27.65
CA GLY A 241 -46.69 -69.67 -28.80
C GLY A 241 -45.87 -70.31 -29.94
N GLN A 242 -44.55 -70.45 -29.81
CA GLN A 242 -43.75 -71.22 -30.78
C GLN A 242 -44.10 -72.72 -30.76
N LYS A 243 -44.23 -73.33 -31.93
CA LYS A 243 -44.52 -74.76 -32.08
C LYS A 243 -43.45 -75.62 -31.40
N GLY A 244 -43.86 -76.45 -30.44
CA GLY A 244 -42.95 -77.31 -29.66
C GLY A 244 -42.49 -76.70 -28.33
N SER A 245 -42.99 -75.52 -27.97
CA SER A 245 -42.77 -74.88 -26.66
C SER A 245 -44.08 -74.78 -25.86
N ILE A 246 -43.97 -74.62 -24.54
CA ILE A 246 -45.11 -74.39 -23.64
C ILE A 246 -45.50 -72.92 -23.76
N ASP A 247 -46.75 -72.59 -24.09
CA ASP A 247 -47.20 -71.20 -24.16
C ASP A 247 -47.66 -70.69 -22.78
N ILE A 248 -46.98 -69.69 -22.23
CA ILE A 248 -47.29 -69.06 -20.94
C ILE A 248 -47.87 -67.65 -21.09
N SER A 249 -48.30 -67.24 -22.28
CA SER A 249 -48.78 -65.88 -22.57
C SER A 249 -49.94 -65.42 -21.66
N GLU A 250 -50.94 -66.28 -21.44
CA GLU A 250 -52.09 -66.00 -20.56
C GLU A 250 -51.66 -65.92 -19.09
N PHE A 251 -50.74 -66.80 -18.68
CA PHE A 251 -50.20 -66.80 -17.31
C PHE A 251 -49.45 -65.48 -16.99
N LEU A 252 -48.59 -65.02 -17.90
CA LEU A 252 -47.82 -63.79 -17.72
C LEU A 252 -48.70 -62.54 -17.59
N THR A 253 -49.83 -62.50 -18.30
CA THR A 253 -50.70 -61.31 -18.37
C THR A 253 -51.79 -61.30 -17.30
N GLU A 254 -52.30 -62.46 -16.90
CA GLU A 254 -53.41 -62.54 -15.93
C GLU A 254 -52.92 -62.74 -14.48
N THR A 255 -51.85 -63.53 -14.28
CA THR A 255 -51.47 -64.07 -12.96
C THR A 255 -50.34 -63.31 -12.28
N ILE A 256 -49.38 -62.75 -13.03
CA ILE A 256 -48.26 -62.01 -12.46
C ILE A 256 -48.71 -60.60 -12.08
N ARG A 257 -48.64 -60.28 -10.79
CA ARG A 257 -49.01 -58.96 -10.25
C ARG A 257 -47.97 -58.37 -9.29
N GLY A 258 -47.05 -59.20 -8.77
CA GLY A 258 -46.08 -58.81 -7.74
C GLY A 258 -46.49 -59.25 -6.32
N PRO A 259 -45.64 -58.99 -5.31
CA PRO A 259 -44.40 -58.25 -5.40
C PRO A 259 -43.27 -59.06 -6.05
N GLY A 260 -42.41 -58.38 -6.82
CA GLY A 260 -41.20 -58.96 -7.40
C GLY A 260 -39.96 -58.58 -6.58
N GLU A 261 -39.12 -59.55 -6.25
CA GLU A 261 -37.83 -59.35 -5.57
C GLU A 261 -36.67 -59.77 -6.48
N PHE A 262 -35.72 -58.86 -6.70
CA PHE A 262 -34.43 -59.16 -7.30
C PHE A 262 -33.33 -59.00 -6.25
N SER A 263 -32.65 -60.10 -5.90
CA SER A 263 -31.62 -60.11 -4.86
C SER A 263 -30.30 -60.63 -5.41
N CYS A 264 -29.19 -59.94 -5.13
CA CYS A 264 -27.88 -60.36 -5.60
C CYS A 264 -26.78 -60.29 -4.54
N ASN A 265 -25.87 -61.26 -4.55
CA ASN A 265 -24.64 -61.20 -3.78
C ASN A 265 -23.56 -60.46 -4.58
N LEU A 266 -23.08 -59.33 -4.06
CA LEU A 266 -22.24 -58.38 -4.80
C LEU A 266 -20.81 -58.89 -5.05
N ASN A 267 -20.34 -59.89 -4.29
CA ASN A 267 -19.02 -60.50 -4.48
C ASN A 267 -19.06 -61.66 -5.47
N THR A 268 -20.04 -62.55 -5.31
CA THR A 268 -20.13 -63.78 -6.10
C THR A 268 -20.93 -63.62 -7.39
N ARG A 269 -21.60 -62.47 -7.58
CA ARG A 269 -22.47 -62.16 -8.74
C ARG A 269 -23.64 -63.13 -8.93
N LYS A 270 -23.91 -63.95 -7.92
CA LYS A 270 -25.06 -64.86 -7.89
C LYS A 270 -26.28 -64.06 -7.46
N CYS A 271 -27.23 -63.95 -8.37
CA CYS A 271 -28.49 -63.26 -8.14
C CYS A 271 -29.67 -64.24 -8.22
N LYS A 272 -30.83 -63.81 -7.71
CA LYS A 272 -32.09 -64.53 -7.81
C LYS A 272 -33.21 -63.54 -8.14
N PHE A 273 -34.14 -63.97 -8.97
CA PHE A 273 -35.40 -63.28 -9.22
C PHE A 273 -36.55 -64.13 -8.67
N SER A 274 -37.42 -63.51 -7.90
CA SER A 274 -38.51 -64.16 -7.17
C SER A 274 -39.80 -63.37 -7.30
N GLU A 275 -40.85 -64.01 -7.81
CA GLU A 275 -42.22 -63.51 -7.81
C GLU A 275 -43.12 -64.69 -7.43
N PRO A 276 -44.11 -64.53 -6.53
CA PRO A 276 -44.83 -65.67 -5.95
C PRO A 276 -45.45 -66.63 -6.97
N SER A 277 -46.18 -66.09 -7.96
CA SER A 277 -46.85 -66.89 -8.98
C SER A 277 -45.84 -67.56 -9.92
N MET A 278 -44.80 -66.83 -10.32
CA MET A 278 -43.71 -67.34 -11.15
C MET A 278 -42.94 -68.44 -10.44
N ASN A 279 -42.68 -68.32 -9.14
CA ASN A 279 -42.03 -69.35 -8.33
C ASN A 279 -42.89 -70.62 -8.25
N ASP A 280 -44.21 -70.49 -8.14
CA ASP A 280 -45.14 -71.62 -8.18
C ASP A 280 -45.09 -72.34 -9.54
N LEU A 281 -45.04 -71.59 -10.64
CA LEU A 281 -44.83 -72.15 -11.98
C LEU A 281 -43.46 -72.85 -12.09
N ILE A 282 -42.39 -72.19 -11.63
CA ILE A 282 -41.03 -72.73 -11.72
C ILE A 282 -40.90 -74.00 -10.88
N SER A 283 -41.45 -74.02 -9.68
CA SER A 283 -41.42 -75.19 -8.80
C SER A 283 -42.28 -76.34 -9.33
N THR A 284 -43.42 -76.04 -9.97
CA THR A 284 -44.31 -77.08 -10.52
C THR A 284 -43.78 -77.66 -11.83
N VAL A 285 -43.25 -76.82 -12.73
CA VAL A 285 -42.81 -77.22 -14.08
C VAL A 285 -41.35 -77.64 -14.09
N PHE A 286 -40.49 -76.90 -13.39
CA PHE A 286 -39.04 -77.09 -13.42
C PHE A 286 -38.51 -77.65 -12.09
N GLY A 287 -39.26 -77.63 -10.99
CA GLY A 287 -38.83 -78.21 -9.71
C GLY A 287 -37.70 -77.44 -9.01
N ASP A 288 -37.58 -76.14 -9.28
CA ASP A 288 -36.69 -75.20 -8.58
C ASP A 288 -37.55 -74.11 -7.90
N PRO A 289 -37.14 -73.54 -6.75
CA PRO A 289 -37.96 -72.59 -6.01
C PRO A 289 -38.03 -71.17 -6.63
N TYR A 290 -37.06 -70.79 -7.46
CA TYR A 290 -36.94 -69.46 -8.08
C TYR A 290 -35.89 -69.49 -9.21
N ILE A 291 -35.79 -68.40 -9.98
CA ILE A 291 -34.77 -68.24 -11.02
C ILE A 291 -33.45 -67.84 -10.36
N THR A 292 -32.43 -68.67 -10.55
CA THR A 292 -31.04 -68.45 -10.15
C THR A 292 -30.24 -67.92 -11.33
N LEU A 293 -29.50 -66.84 -11.09
CA LEU A 293 -28.84 -66.04 -12.12
C LEU A 293 -27.37 -65.81 -11.75
N GLU A 294 -26.50 -65.71 -12.74
CA GLU A 294 -25.14 -65.18 -12.60
C GLU A 294 -25.02 -63.94 -13.48
N CYS A 295 -24.81 -62.77 -12.86
CA CYS A 295 -25.00 -61.48 -13.52
C CYS A 295 -23.73 -60.64 -13.64
N GLU A 296 -23.59 -59.96 -14.77
CA GLU A 296 -22.68 -58.83 -14.93
C GLU A 296 -23.46 -57.52 -14.92
N SER A 297 -22.98 -56.54 -14.16
CA SER A 297 -23.60 -55.22 -14.06
C SER A 297 -22.65 -54.14 -14.56
N GLY A 298 -23.20 -53.07 -15.11
CA GLY A 298 -22.47 -51.86 -15.45
C GLY A 298 -23.33 -50.62 -15.20
N GLU A 299 -22.74 -49.63 -14.56
CA GLU A 299 -23.31 -48.30 -14.35
C GLU A 299 -22.20 -47.26 -14.54
N CYS A 300 -22.44 -46.25 -15.37
CA CYS A 300 -21.49 -45.17 -15.58
C CYS A 300 -21.64 -44.09 -14.50
N LEU A 301 -20.63 -43.94 -13.66
CA LEU A 301 -20.61 -42.98 -12.56
C LEU A 301 -19.34 -42.14 -12.59
N HIS A 302 -19.40 -40.99 -11.93
CA HIS A 302 -18.19 -40.30 -11.52
C HIS A 302 -17.55 -41.02 -10.33
N TYR A 303 -16.21 -41.07 -10.23
CA TYR A 303 -15.51 -41.81 -9.18
C TYR A 303 -15.93 -41.41 -7.75
N SER A 304 -16.34 -40.16 -7.52
CA SER A 304 -16.82 -39.68 -6.22
C SER A 304 -18.23 -40.13 -5.84
N GLN A 305 -19.02 -40.64 -6.79
CA GLN A 305 -20.35 -41.20 -6.54
C GLN A 305 -20.30 -42.70 -6.18
N ILE A 306 -19.12 -43.33 -6.27
CA ILE A 306 -18.95 -44.74 -5.95
C ILE A 306 -19.26 -44.96 -4.45
N PRO A 307 -20.19 -45.87 -4.11
CA PRO A 307 -20.51 -46.18 -2.72
C PRO A 307 -19.28 -46.61 -1.92
N GLY A 308 -19.04 -45.94 -0.79
CA GLY A 308 -17.87 -46.18 0.07
C GLY A 308 -16.65 -45.30 -0.23
N TYR A 309 -16.72 -44.39 -1.20
CA TYR A 309 -15.71 -43.34 -1.37
C TYR A 309 -15.70 -42.42 -0.14
N GLN A 310 -14.59 -42.42 0.59
CA GLN A 310 -14.31 -41.44 1.65
C GLN A 310 -13.23 -40.50 1.16
N GLU A 311 -13.49 -39.21 1.23
CA GLU A 311 -12.47 -38.21 0.89
C GLU A 311 -11.26 -38.36 1.84
N PRO A 312 -10.02 -38.40 1.33
CA PRO A 312 -8.86 -38.33 2.20
C PRO A 312 -8.87 -36.99 2.93
N ASP A 313 -8.92 -37.05 4.27
CA ASP A 313 -8.91 -35.87 5.13
C ASP A 313 -7.68 -34.98 4.83
N LYS A 314 -7.90 -33.66 4.76
CA LYS A 314 -6.79 -32.69 4.79
C LYS A 314 -6.01 -32.95 6.07
N GLU A 315 -4.69 -33.17 5.97
CA GLU A 315 -3.83 -33.28 7.15
C GLU A 315 -3.97 -32.01 7.99
N LYS A 316 -4.77 -32.08 9.05
CA LYS A 316 -4.94 -30.97 9.98
C LYS A 316 -3.63 -30.78 10.72
N LEU A 317 -3.23 -29.52 10.88
CA LEU A 317 -2.13 -29.17 11.78
C LEU A 317 -2.47 -29.72 13.17
N SER A 318 -1.66 -30.66 13.66
CA SER A 318 -1.75 -31.20 15.01
C SER A 318 -1.72 -30.08 16.05
N LEU A 319 -2.44 -30.27 17.16
CA LEU A 319 -2.40 -29.37 18.33
C LEU A 319 -0.96 -29.12 18.80
N LEU A 320 -0.08 -30.11 18.64
CA LEU A 320 1.34 -30.02 18.97
C LEU A 320 2.09 -29.10 17.99
N SER A 321 1.78 -29.13 16.69
CA SER A 321 2.32 -28.18 15.71
C SER A 321 1.82 -26.75 15.94
N ILE A 322 0.58 -26.56 16.39
CA ILE A 322 0.05 -25.23 16.76
C ILE A 322 0.79 -24.67 17.98
N ILE A 323 1.04 -25.51 19.00
CA ILE A 323 1.82 -25.12 20.20
C ILE A 323 3.28 -24.85 19.87
N ILE A 324 3.93 -25.70 19.05
CA ILE A 324 5.30 -25.46 18.56
C ILE A 324 5.33 -24.13 17.82
N LEU A 325 4.34 -23.87 16.97
CA LEU A 325 4.36 -22.70 16.13
C LEU A 325 4.07 -21.41 16.92
N ALA A 326 3.12 -21.43 17.86
CA ALA A 326 2.93 -20.36 18.84
C ALA A 326 4.18 -20.15 19.70
N GLY A 327 4.83 -21.23 20.12
CA GLY A 327 6.09 -21.22 20.86
C GLY A 327 7.26 -20.65 20.06
N THR A 328 7.39 -20.98 18.78
CA THR A 328 8.41 -20.42 17.87
C THR A 328 8.13 -18.96 17.54
N SER A 329 6.87 -18.57 17.35
CA SER A 329 6.48 -17.17 17.15
C SER A 329 6.77 -16.33 18.40
N MET A 330 6.46 -16.84 19.59
CA MET A 330 6.82 -16.21 20.85
C MET A 330 8.34 -16.18 21.08
N LEU A 331 9.06 -17.25 20.75
CA LEU A 331 10.52 -17.30 20.84
C LEU A 331 11.18 -16.33 19.87
N VAL A 332 10.70 -16.21 18.63
CA VAL A 332 11.21 -15.25 17.65
C VAL A 332 10.84 -13.82 18.05
N LEU A 333 9.67 -13.58 18.63
CA LEU A 333 9.31 -12.28 19.21
C LEU A 333 10.26 -11.92 20.37
N VAL A 334 10.51 -12.87 21.28
CA VAL A 334 11.47 -12.69 22.39
C VAL A 334 12.89 -12.52 21.86
N LEU A 335 13.32 -13.27 20.85
CA LEU A 335 14.62 -13.13 20.21
C LEU A 335 14.72 -11.84 19.41
N ALA A 336 13.66 -11.33 18.79
CA ALA A 336 13.64 -10.04 18.10
C ALA A 336 13.73 -8.91 19.12
N ILE A 337 12.97 -8.97 20.21
CA ILE A 337 13.06 -8.03 21.34
C ILE A 337 14.46 -8.11 21.97
N ALA A 338 14.99 -9.31 22.20
CA ALA A 338 16.32 -9.53 22.74
C ALA A 338 17.42 -9.10 21.76
N SER A 339 17.24 -9.26 20.45
CA SER A 339 18.15 -8.79 19.40
C SER A 339 18.11 -7.28 19.31
N ILE A 340 16.94 -6.65 19.45
CA ILE A 340 16.80 -5.18 19.54
C ILE A 340 17.51 -4.69 20.80
N ILE A 341 17.32 -5.34 21.95
CA ILE A 341 18.02 -5.00 23.20
C ILE A 341 19.53 -5.26 23.05
N PHE A 342 19.94 -6.35 22.41
CA PHE A 342 21.34 -6.71 22.22
C PHE A 342 22.04 -5.80 21.22
N ILE A 343 21.39 -5.44 20.11
CA ILE A 343 21.83 -4.42 19.15
C ILE A 343 21.93 -3.07 19.85
N SER A 344 20.93 -2.70 20.67
CA SER A 344 20.95 -1.46 21.46
C SER A 344 22.11 -1.42 22.47
N LYS A 345 22.52 -2.59 22.97
CA LYS A 345 23.67 -2.76 23.88
C LYS A 345 24.97 -3.15 23.15
N SER A 346 24.94 -3.33 21.83
CA SER A 346 26.07 -3.88 21.10
C SER A 346 27.20 -2.84 21.05
N PRO A 347 28.47 -3.29 21.09
CA PRO A 347 29.62 -2.40 21.12
C PRO A 347 29.74 -1.51 19.88
N ILE A 348 29.03 -1.81 18.79
CA ILE A 348 28.90 -0.94 17.60
C ILE A 348 28.21 0.40 17.92
N PHE A 349 27.32 0.42 18.93
CA PHE A 349 26.51 1.60 19.29
C PHE A 349 26.82 2.17 20.68
N SER A 350 27.37 1.35 21.59
CA SER A 350 27.78 1.77 22.94
C SER A 350 29.20 2.36 23.00
N LYS A 351 30.06 2.05 22.03
CA LYS A 351 31.33 2.73 21.79
C LYS A 351 31.38 3.10 20.30
N PRO A 352 31.65 4.35 19.92
CA PRO A 352 31.80 4.68 18.50
C PRO A 352 32.96 3.85 17.94
N ALA A 353 32.70 3.13 16.84
CA ALA A 353 33.57 2.15 16.19
C ALA A 353 34.79 2.78 15.47
N VAL A 354 35.47 3.73 16.10
CA VAL A 354 36.73 4.27 15.61
C VAL A 354 37.78 4.07 16.70
N GLU A 355 38.40 2.89 16.69
CA GLU A 355 39.65 2.65 17.40
C GLU A 355 40.73 3.37 16.58
N LEU A 356 40.96 4.64 16.93
CA LEU A 356 42.12 5.40 16.47
C LEU A 356 43.26 5.01 17.41
N THR A 357 44.41 4.68 16.85
CA THR A 357 45.63 4.33 17.60
C THR A 357 45.93 5.42 18.64
N ASP A 358 46.00 5.04 19.91
CA ASP A 358 46.26 5.92 21.08
C ASP A 358 47.71 6.44 21.14
N ASP A 359 48.42 6.46 20.00
CA ASP A 359 49.81 6.87 19.94
C ASP A 359 49.89 8.40 19.76
N GLU A 360 50.39 9.07 20.81
CA GLU A 360 50.85 10.48 20.91
C GLU A 360 49.86 11.53 21.47
N ASP A 361 49.57 11.44 22.77
CA ASP A 361 48.80 12.40 23.59
C ASP A 361 49.40 13.83 23.70
N TYR A 362 50.63 14.06 23.21
CA TYR A 362 51.34 15.34 23.39
C TYR A 362 51.09 16.40 22.29
N GLY A 363 50.71 15.99 21.06
CA GLY A 363 50.50 16.93 19.93
C GLY A 363 49.05 17.46 19.77
N ASP A 364 48.06 16.75 20.32
CA ASP A 364 46.63 17.05 20.09
C ASP A 364 46.13 18.32 20.83
N SER A 365 46.84 18.76 21.87
CA SER A 365 46.45 19.94 22.67
C SER A 365 46.85 21.29 22.06
N GLU A 366 47.79 21.29 21.11
CA GLU A 366 48.30 22.49 20.44
C GLU A 366 47.39 22.91 19.27
N PHE A 367 46.80 21.94 18.56
CA PHE A 367 45.84 22.17 17.47
C PHE A 367 44.60 22.96 17.91
N LEU A 368 44.16 22.80 19.16
CA LEU A 368 42.98 23.47 19.71
C LEU A 368 43.28 24.88 20.27
N LYS A 369 44.54 25.27 20.39
CA LYS A 369 44.96 26.56 20.99
C LYS A 369 45.29 27.65 19.98
N LEU A 370 45.52 27.34 18.71
CA LEU A 370 45.69 28.36 17.67
C LEU A 370 44.33 28.87 17.15
N GLY A 371 43.64 29.66 17.98
CA GLY A 371 42.58 30.52 17.48
C GLY A 371 43.19 31.66 16.68
N PHE A 372 43.15 31.59 15.36
CA PHE A 372 43.54 32.71 14.50
C PHE A 372 42.67 33.92 14.85
N ARG A 373 43.31 35.03 15.21
CA ARG A 373 42.64 36.31 15.44
C ARG A 373 42.20 36.85 14.08
N SER A 374 40.91 37.01 13.88
CA SER A 374 40.34 37.39 12.59
C SER A 374 39.49 38.65 12.70
N THR A 375 40.03 39.77 12.23
CA THR A 375 39.28 41.01 12.02
C THR A 375 38.46 40.88 10.74
N LEU A 376 37.15 41.10 10.82
CA LEU A 376 36.25 41.10 9.67
C LEU A 376 35.97 42.54 9.24
N THR A 377 36.23 42.83 7.97
CA THR A 377 35.94 44.13 7.35
C THR A 377 35.10 43.93 6.09
N PHE A 378 34.06 44.72 5.91
CA PHE A 378 33.23 44.70 4.70
C PHE A 378 33.01 46.12 4.19
N GLU A 379 33.08 46.28 2.88
CA GLU A 379 33.05 47.58 2.21
C GLU A 379 32.09 47.57 1.03
N ASN A 380 31.24 48.60 1.01
CA ASN A 380 30.31 48.89 -0.07
C ASN A 380 29.49 47.68 -0.51
N ILE A 381 29.00 46.91 0.46
CA ILE A 381 28.18 45.72 0.19
C ILE A 381 26.84 46.16 -0.37
N GLU A 382 26.54 45.68 -1.57
CA GLU A 382 25.25 45.88 -2.22
C GLU A 382 24.65 44.54 -2.64
N TYR A 383 23.33 44.44 -2.57
CA TYR A 383 22.61 43.24 -2.97
C TYR A 383 21.38 43.62 -3.78
N SER A 384 21.25 43.00 -4.95
CA SER A 384 20.15 43.23 -5.86
C SER A 384 19.53 41.92 -6.32
N ILE A 385 18.21 41.82 -6.30
CA ILE A 385 17.46 40.66 -6.80
C ILE A 385 16.90 41.01 -8.19
N HIS A 386 17.07 40.06 -9.11
CA HIS A 386 16.49 40.13 -10.45
C HIS A 386 15.06 39.56 -10.44
N THR A 387 14.11 40.32 -9.92
CA THR A 387 12.68 40.15 -10.22
C THR A 387 12.31 41.00 -11.45
N ASP A 388 11.07 40.89 -11.95
CA ASP A 388 10.51 41.71 -13.05
C ASP A 388 10.79 43.23 -12.88
N LYS A 389 11.00 43.68 -11.64
CA LYS A 389 11.71 44.92 -11.31
C LYS A 389 13.01 44.60 -10.58
N LYS A 390 14.13 45.17 -11.04
CA LYS A 390 15.41 45.19 -10.28
C LYS A 390 15.17 45.91 -8.96
N THR A 391 15.10 45.16 -7.86
CA THR A 391 15.00 45.71 -6.51
C THR A 391 16.35 45.60 -5.82
N LYS A 392 16.88 46.75 -5.39
CA LYS A 392 18.09 46.82 -4.56
C LYS A 392 17.67 46.68 -3.11
N LEU A 393 18.16 45.64 -2.44
CA LEU A 393 17.82 45.30 -1.06
C LEU A 393 18.86 45.81 -0.05
N LEU A 394 20.13 45.94 -0.47
CA LEU A 394 21.20 46.52 0.34
C LEU A 394 21.98 47.52 -0.52
N ASN A 395 22.33 48.68 0.04
CA ASN A 395 22.97 49.77 -0.67
C ASN A 395 24.22 50.30 0.05
N GLY A 396 25.39 49.81 -0.37
CA GLY A 396 26.69 50.37 0.01
C GLY A 396 26.98 50.32 1.50
N ILE A 397 26.83 49.15 2.11
CA ILE A 397 27.02 48.94 3.56
C ILE A 397 28.49 48.65 3.87
N SER A 398 29.03 49.32 4.88
CA SER A 398 30.44 49.18 5.31
C SER A 398 30.56 49.06 6.84
N GLY A 399 31.53 48.29 7.30
CA GLY A 399 31.77 48.04 8.73
C GLY A 399 33.06 47.27 9.03
N SER A 400 33.51 47.35 10.28
CA SER A 400 34.68 46.62 10.81
C SER A 400 34.37 46.04 12.20
N VAL A 401 34.85 44.82 12.47
CA VAL A 401 34.79 44.19 13.79
C VAL A 401 36.11 43.47 14.09
N LYS A 402 36.69 43.77 15.25
CA LYS A 402 37.99 43.25 15.68
C LYS A 402 37.83 42.00 16.57
N PRO A 403 38.88 41.17 16.71
CA PRO A 403 38.88 40.03 17.61
C PRO A 403 38.56 40.46 19.05
N GLY A 404 37.58 39.79 19.67
CA GLY A 404 37.12 40.12 21.02
C GLY A 404 36.03 41.19 21.07
N GLU A 405 35.61 41.75 19.93
CA GLU A 405 34.47 42.66 19.83
C GLU A 405 33.19 41.93 19.37
N ILE A 406 32.05 42.48 19.78
CA ILE A 406 30.71 42.05 19.38
C ILE A 406 30.05 43.15 18.55
N MET A 407 29.70 42.81 17.30
CA MET A 407 28.95 43.68 16.40
C MET A 407 27.47 43.29 16.39
N ALA A 408 26.59 44.24 16.77
CA ALA A 408 25.15 44.10 16.65
C ALA A 408 24.63 44.75 15.36
N LEU A 409 23.89 43.98 14.55
CA LEU A 409 23.12 44.46 13.41
C LEU A 409 21.69 44.74 13.89
N MET A 410 21.27 46.01 13.85
CA MET A 410 19.96 46.48 14.31
C MET A 410 19.21 47.25 13.23
N GLY A 411 17.90 47.39 13.39
CA GLY A 411 17.02 48.10 12.47
C GLY A 411 15.62 47.50 12.42
N GLY A 412 14.66 48.22 11.83
CA GLY A 412 13.28 47.76 11.68
C GLY A 412 13.11 46.41 10.94
N SER A 413 11.92 45.82 11.05
CA SER A 413 11.57 44.61 10.28
C SER A 413 11.66 44.89 8.78
N GLY A 414 12.35 44.01 8.03
CA GLY A 414 12.59 44.21 6.60
C GLY A 414 13.73 45.16 6.24
N ALA A 415 14.52 45.66 7.21
CA ALA A 415 15.66 46.54 6.94
C ALA A 415 16.86 45.87 6.24
N GLY A 416 16.86 44.54 6.09
CA GLY A 416 17.94 43.79 5.44
C GLY A 416 19.00 43.20 6.39
N LYS A 417 18.75 43.13 7.70
CA LYS A 417 19.68 42.58 8.72
C LYS A 417 20.13 41.15 8.41
N THR A 418 19.19 40.21 8.34
CA THR A 418 19.45 38.79 8.03
C THR A 418 20.07 38.65 6.64
N THR A 419 19.63 39.45 5.66
CA THR A 419 20.21 39.46 4.32
C THR A 419 21.70 39.86 4.35
N LEU A 420 22.06 40.90 5.09
CA LEU A 420 23.46 41.31 5.26
C LEU A 420 24.25 40.22 6.00
N LEU A 421 23.71 39.68 7.09
CA LEU A 421 24.35 38.62 7.87
C LEU A 421 24.67 37.38 7.01
N ASP A 422 23.72 36.93 6.19
CA ASP A 422 23.89 35.81 5.28
C ASP A 422 24.97 36.09 4.21
N ILE A 423 25.02 37.30 3.67
CA ILE A 423 26.04 37.71 2.68
C ILE A 423 27.42 37.73 3.32
N LEU A 424 27.55 38.27 4.54
CA LEU A 424 28.82 38.29 5.28
C LEU A 424 29.28 36.87 5.64
N ALA A 425 28.35 35.97 5.92
CA ALA A 425 28.63 34.54 6.12
C ALA A 425 28.89 33.77 4.81
N MET A 426 28.91 34.45 3.65
CA MET A 426 29.08 33.85 2.32
C MET A 426 28.09 32.73 1.98
N LYS A 427 26.85 32.84 2.50
CA LYS A 427 25.73 31.99 2.09
C LYS A 427 25.33 32.35 0.66
N ASP A 428 25.03 31.32 -0.14
CA ASP A 428 24.59 31.51 -1.52
C ASP A 428 23.19 32.15 -1.56
N LYS A 429 23.01 33.14 -2.44
CA LYS A 429 21.77 33.89 -2.64
C LYS A 429 21.50 34.06 -4.14
N ALA A 430 20.24 34.05 -4.55
CA ALA A 430 19.86 34.12 -5.98
C ALA A 430 20.20 35.45 -6.69
N GLY A 431 20.45 36.51 -5.92
CA GLY A 431 20.72 37.85 -6.44
C GLY A 431 22.20 38.13 -6.71
N LYS A 432 22.50 39.29 -7.28
CA LYS A 432 23.87 39.75 -7.49
C LYS A 432 24.37 40.51 -6.26
N VAL A 433 25.46 40.04 -5.67
CA VAL A 433 26.20 40.69 -4.58
C VAL A 433 27.37 41.48 -5.20
N SER A 434 27.55 42.73 -4.78
CA SER A 434 28.74 43.56 -5.07
C SER A 434 29.32 44.13 -3.78
N GLY A 435 30.59 44.56 -3.82
CA GLY A 435 31.36 44.98 -2.66
C GLY A 435 32.48 44.00 -2.33
N SER A 436 33.22 44.25 -1.25
CA SER A 436 34.33 43.38 -0.82
C SER A 436 34.21 43.03 0.65
N VAL A 437 34.41 41.74 0.98
CA VAL A 437 34.53 41.23 2.35
C VAL A 437 35.95 40.72 2.52
N LYS A 438 36.66 41.23 3.52
CA LYS A 438 38.06 40.92 3.79
C LYS A 438 38.23 40.44 5.22
N VAL A 439 39.15 39.50 5.41
CA VAL A 439 39.57 39.01 6.73
C VAL A 439 41.03 39.37 6.91
N ASN A 440 41.34 40.06 8.01
CA ASN A 440 42.68 40.60 8.30
C ASN A 440 43.24 41.45 7.15
N GLY A 441 42.39 42.22 6.47
CA GLY A 441 42.77 43.07 5.34
C GLY A 441 42.95 42.36 4.00
N SER A 442 42.87 41.02 3.96
CA SER A 442 43.03 40.20 2.75
C SER A 442 41.71 39.60 2.25
N GLU A 443 41.58 39.46 0.93
CA GLU A 443 40.46 38.72 0.34
C GLU A 443 40.74 37.21 0.43
N VAL A 444 39.82 36.47 1.06
CA VAL A 444 39.95 35.03 1.28
C VAL A 444 39.02 34.30 0.33
N SER A 445 39.49 33.20 -0.26
CA SER A 445 38.66 32.35 -1.11
C SER A 445 37.46 31.80 -0.32
N LYS A 446 36.30 31.67 -0.98
CA LYS A 446 35.05 31.18 -0.34
C LYS A 446 35.23 29.85 0.41
N GLN A 447 36.09 28.95 -0.09
CA GLN A 447 36.36 27.66 0.54
C GLN A 447 37.15 27.77 1.84
N ASN A 448 38.12 28.70 1.91
CA ASN A 448 38.90 28.94 3.13
C ASN A 448 38.08 29.73 4.16
N LEU A 449 37.26 30.67 3.69
CA LEU A 449 36.39 31.46 4.56
C LEU A 449 35.35 30.58 5.29
N LYS A 450 34.75 29.60 4.60
CA LYS A 450 33.81 28.64 5.22
C LYS A 450 34.42 27.79 6.35
N LYS A 451 35.76 27.67 6.43
CA LYS A 451 36.43 26.92 7.50
C LYS A 451 36.62 27.73 8.78
N ILE A 452 36.73 29.06 8.65
CA ILE A 452 36.95 29.98 9.77
C ILE A 452 35.66 30.59 10.31
N ILE A 453 34.56 30.49 9.56
CA ILE A 453 33.23 30.99 9.90
C ILE A 453 32.38 29.88 10.55
N GLY A 454 31.72 30.20 11.66
CA GLY A 454 30.56 29.48 12.17
C GLY A 454 29.29 30.29 11.97
N PHE A 455 28.16 29.63 11.70
CA PHE A 455 26.86 30.29 11.52
C PHE A 455 25.78 29.60 12.35
N VAL A 456 25.08 30.36 13.19
CA VAL A 456 23.95 29.91 14.00
C VAL A 456 22.66 30.51 13.43
N ASP A 457 21.77 29.66 12.92
CA ASP A 457 20.47 30.08 12.38
C ASP A 457 19.49 30.57 13.46
N GLN A 458 18.47 31.30 13.02
CA GLN A 458 17.42 31.85 13.89
C GLN A 458 16.67 30.75 14.66
N GLU A 459 16.35 29.62 14.03
CA GLU A 459 15.64 28.50 14.67
C GLU A 459 16.58 27.35 15.09
N ASP A 460 16.33 26.82 16.28
CA ASP A 460 17.12 25.74 16.87
C ASP A 460 16.53 24.36 16.50
N PHE A 461 16.77 23.91 15.27
CA PHE A 461 16.44 22.54 14.85
C PHE A 461 17.47 21.54 15.36
N LEU A 462 17.08 20.72 16.35
CA LEU A 462 17.89 19.67 16.97
C LEU A 462 17.06 18.37 17.08
N LEU A 463 17.72 17.22 17.07
CA LEU A 463 17.04 15.94 17.24
C LEU A 463 16.50 15.80 18.69
N PRO A 464 15.19 15.63 18.89
CA PRO A 464 14.57 15.71 20.22
C PRO A 464 14.93 14.53 21.14
N THR A 465 15.28 13.37 20.58
CA THR A 465 15.56 12.12 21.32
C THR A 465 17.00 12.00 21.81
N LEU A 466 17.89 12.88 21.34
CA LEU A 466 19.30 12.86 21.72
C LEU A 466 19.54 13.71 22.96
N THR A 467 20.61 13.38 23.68
CA THR A 467 21.11 14.22 24.77
C THR A 467 21.91 15.40 24.25
N VAL A 468 22.12 16.40 25.11
CA VAL A 468 22.99 17.56 24.81
C VAL A 468 24.39 17.09 24.41
N TYR A 469 25.00 16.18 25.19
CA TYR A 469 26.32 15.63 24.91
C TYR A 469 26.38 14.90 23.58
N GLU A 470 25.42 14.01 23.30
CA GLU A 470 25.40 13.25 22.04
C GLU A 470 25.25 14.15 20.82
N THR A 471 24.46 15.21 20.92
CA THR A 471 24.22 16.15 19.82
C THR A 471 25.50 16.91 19.48
N VAL A 472 26.17 17.47 20.50
CA VAL A 472 27.45 18.18 20.30
C VAL A 472 28.57 17.22 19.88
N LEU A 473 28.59 16.00 20.43
CA LEU A 473 29.55 14.96 20.03
C LEU A 473 29.36 14.53 18.56
N ASN A 474 28.12 14.38 18.09
CA ASN A 474 27.88 14.05 16.68
C ASN A 474 28.40 15.16 15.75
N SER A 475 28.19 16.43 16.09
CA SER A 475 28.80 17.56 15.37
C SER A 475 30.34 17.47 15.38
N ALA A 476 30.92 17.18 16.55
CA ALA A 476 32.37 17.01 16.73
C ALA A 476 32.94 15.89 15.85
N LEU A 477 32.32 14.72 15.86
CA LEU A 477 32.81 13.56 15.12
C LEU A 477 32.78 13.77 13.60
N LEU A 478 31.80 14.53 13.11
CA LEU A 478 31.65 14.84 11.68
C LEU A 478 32.62 15.92 11.21
N ARG A 479 32.82 16.98 12.01
CA ARG A 479 33.55 18.19 11.59
C ARG A 479 35.00 18.26 12.05
N LEU A 480 35.36 17.68 13.19
CA LEU A 480 36.73 17.69 13.67
C LEU A 480 37.63 16.78 12.81
N PRO A 481 38.93 17.12 12.66
CA PRO A 481 39.89 16.35 11.89
C PRO A 481 39.86 14.85 12.21
N ARG A 482 40.01 14.00 11.19
CA ARG A 482 40.06 12.53 11.38
C ARG A 482 41.24 12.06 12.22
N LYS A 483 42.36 12.80 12.21
CA LYS A 483 43.58 12.43 12.94
C LYS A 483 43.42 12.51 14.45
N LEU A 484 42.53 13.39 14.95
CA LEU A 484 42.29 13.54 16.38
C LEU A 484 41.65 12.28 16.96
N SER A 485 42.19 11.80 18.07
CA SER A 485 41.66 10.65 18.80
C SER A 485 40.21 10.90 19.27
N PHE A 486 39.46 9.83 19.53
CA PHE A 486 38.11 9.96 20.08
C PHE A 486 38.12 10.69 21.43
N SER A 487 39.10 10.38 22.28
CA SER A 487 39.31 11.04 23.58
C SER A 487 39.56 12.54 23.43
N ALA A 488 40.40 12.96 22.48
CA ALA A 488 40.64 14.37 22.19
C ALA A 488 39.36 15.09 21.72
N LYS A 489 38.57 14.46 20.84
CA LYS A 489 37.28 15.01 20.39
C LYS A 489 36.29 15.14 21.55
N GLN A 490 36.20 14.12 22.41
CA GLN A 490 35.35 14.14 23.60
C GLN A 490 35.79 15.24 24.59
N LYS A 491 37.09 15.41 24.81
CA LYS A 491 37.65 16.48 25.64
C LYS A 491 37.27 17.86 25.09
N ARG A 492 37.34 18.06 23.77
CA ARG A 492 36.89 19.31 23.13
C ARG A 492 35.40 19.56 23.36
N VAL A 493 34.55 18.53 23.25
CA VAL A 493 33.11 18.64 23.55
C VAL A 493 32.90 19.10 25.00
N TYR A 494 33.59 18.51 25.98
CA TYR A 494 33.47 18.93 27.38
C TYR A 494 33.93 20.36 27.62
N GLN A 495 35.01 20.80 26.96
CA GLN A 495 35.43 22.21 27.02
C GLN A 495 34.36 23.15 26.49
N VAL A 496 33.75 22.85 25.34
CA VAL A 496 32.68 23.68 24.75
C VAL A 496 31.44 23.74 25.64
N LEU A 497 31.06 22.61 26.26
CA LEU A 497 29.93 22.58 27.18
C LEU A 497 30.19 23.42 28.45
N ASP A 498 31.44 23.46 28.92
CA ASP A 498 31.84 24.30 30.07
C ASP A 498 31.93 25.80 29.68
N GLU A 499 32.51 26.10 28.51
CA GLU A 499 32.57 27.45 27.92
C GLU A 499 31.18 28.11 27.89
N LEU A 500 30.14 27.33 27.56
CA LEU A 500 28.75 27.76 27.44
C LEU A 500 27.89 27.52 28.70
N ARG A 501 28.47 27.09 29.82
CA ARG A 501 27.76 26.81 31.08
C ARG A 501 26.56 25.86 30.90
N ILE A 502 26.74 24.80 30.12
CA ILE A 502 25.74 23.75 29.86
C ILE A 502 26.27 22.34 30.17
N PHE A 503 27.40 22.24 30.88
CA PHE A 503 27.98 20.95 31.27
C PHE A 503 27.06 20.15 32.20
N ASP A 504 26.38 20.81 33.15
CA ASP A 504 25.50 20.15 34.12
C ASP A 504 24.27 19.47 33.48
N ILE A 505 23.89 19.90 32.27
CA ILE A 505 22.77 19.35 31.52
C ILE A 505 23.21 18.39 30.41
N LYS A 506 24.49 18.00 30.36
CA LYS A 506 25.06 17.21 29.25
C LYS A 506 24.32 15.91 28.96
N ASP A 507 23.79 15.24 29.99
CA ASP A 507 23.09 13.94 29.85
C ASP A 507 21.55 14.10 29.76
N ARG A 508 21.03 15.34 29.77
CA ARG A 508 19.59 15.60 29.58
C ARG A 508 19.21 15.52 28.10
N ILE A 509 18.02 14.99 27.85
CA ILE A 509 17.41 14.90 26.51
C ILE A 509 16.97 16.30 26.06
N ILE A 510 17.19 16.63 24.79
CA ILE A 510 16.83 17.94 24.22
C ILE A 510 15.32 18.16 24.29
N GLY A 511 14.53 17.13 23.97
CA GLY A 511 13.07 17.18 23.99
C GLY A 511 12.47 17.82 22.74
N SER A 512 11.14 17.78 22.67
CA SER A 512 10.35 18.38 21.60
C SER A 512 9.35 19.38 22.20
N ASP A 513 8.57 20.06 21.36
CA ASP A 513 7.54 20.99 21.85
C ASP A 513 6.45 20.28 22.68
N PHE A 514 6.29 18.95 22.49
CA PHE A 514 5.31 18.12 23.19
C PHE A 514 5.92 17.25 24.30
N GLU A 515 7.24 17.03 24.28
CA GLU A 515 7.95 16.20 25.26
C GLU A 515 8.97 17.05 26.02
N ARG A 516 8.77 17.18 27.33
CA ARG A 516 9.59 18.00 28.21
C ARG A 516 11.08 17.66 28.06
N GLY A 517 11.87 18.64 27.64
CA GLY A 517 13.32 18.55 27.56
C GLY A 517 14.02 19.72 28.25
N ILE A 518 15.04 20.27 27.60
CA ILE A 518 15.78 21.45 28.07
C ILE A 518 15.00 22.76 27.80
N SER A 519 15.35 23.83 28.51
CA SER A 519 14.75 25.16 28.28
C SER A 519 15.16 25.75 26.93
N GLY A 520 14.39 26.71 26.41
CA GLY A 520 14.71 27.39 25.14
C GLY A 520 16.09 28.06 25.16
N GLY A 521 16.46 28.71 26.26
CA GLY A 521 17.77 29.36 26.41
C GLY A 521 18.92 28.34 26.43
N GLU A 522 18.72 27.17 27.05
CA GLU A 522 19.68 26.06 26.99
C GLU A 522 19.77 25.49 25.57
N LYS A 523 18.64 25.29 24.89
CA LYS A 523 18.57 24.82 23.50
C LYS A 523 19.35 25.73 22.55
N ARG A 524 19.22 27.05 22.71
CA ARG A 524 20.00 28.05 21.98
C ARG A 524 21.51 27.91 22.23
N ARG A 525 21.93 27.72 23.48
CA ARG A 525 23.34 27.46 23.81
C ARG A 525 23.86 26.15 23.22
N VAL A 526 23.03 25.10 23.14
CA VAL A 526 23.40 23.84 22.46
C VAL A 526 23.60 24.04 20.96
N SER A 527 22.75 24.85 20.31
CA SER A 527 22.90 25.23 18.90
C SER A 527 24.23 25.95 18.66
N ILE A 528 24.58 26.90 19.54
CA ILE A 528 25.89 27.59 19.52
C ILE A 528 27.04 26.60 19.78
N ALA A 529 26.87 25.66 20.72
CA ALA A 529 27.87 24.64 21.04
C ALA A 529 28.22 23.79 19.82
N CYS A 530 27.22 23.36 19.03
CA CYS A 530 27.42 22.58 17.82
C CYS A 530 28.33 23.27 16.80
N GLU A 531 28.26 24.61 16.71
CA GLU A 531 29.12 25.41 15.84
C GLU A 531 30.48 25.76 16.47
N LEU A 532 30.55 25.88 17.79
CA LEU A 532 31.77 26.21 18.53
C LEU A 532 32.78 25.04 18.61
N VAL A 533 32.35 23.80 18.35
CA VAL A 533 33.23 22.63 18.39
C VAL A 533 34.43 22.77 17.45
N THR A 534 34.23 23.32 16.25
CA THR A 534 35.31 23.56 15.28
C THR A 534 36.16 24.78 15.60
N SER A 535 35.89 25.47 16.71
CA SER A 535 36.61 26.66 17.15
C SER A 535 36.69 27.75 16.06
N PRO A 536 35.56 28.16 15.44
CA PRO A 536 35.57 29.17 14.38
C PRO A 536 36.09 30.52 14.90
N SER A 537 36.88 31.23 14.10
CA SER A 537 37.43 32.56 14.46
C SER A 537 36.36 33.65 14.41
N ILE A 538 35.42 33.53 13.47
CA ILE A 538 34.29 34.44 13.29
C ILE A 538 33.00 33.64 13.47
N LEU A 539 32.10 34.11 14.34
CA LEU A 539 30.81 33.48 14.57
C LEU A 539 29.68 34.47 14.23
N PHE A 540 28.82 34.06 13.31
CA PHE A 540 27.60 34.78 12.96
C PHE A 540 26.40 34.16 13.68
N LEU A 541 25.56 34.99 14.28
CA LEU A 541 24.34 34.53 14.96
C LEU A 541 23.12 35.33 14.49
N ASP A 542 22.12 34.65 13.95
CA ASP A 542 20.89 35.30 13.53
C ASP A 542 19.86 35.29 14.68
N GLU A 543 19.53 36.49 15.17
CA GLU A 543 18.58 36.74 16.26
C GLU A 543 18.71 35.81 17.48
N PRO A 544 19.89 35.73 18.12
CA PRO A 544 20.16 34.76 19.19
C PRO A 544 19.24 34.90 20.41
N THR A 545 18.60 36.06 20.60
CA THR A 545 17.68 36.37 21.70
C THR A 545 16.19 36.18 21.36
N SER A 546 15.85 35.84 20.12
CA SER A 546 14.46 35.68 19.68
C SER A 546 13.82 34.45 20.32
N GLY A 547 12.54 34.55 20.69
CA GLY A 547 11.79 33.48 21.35
C GLY A 547 12.21 33.16 22.80
N LEU A 548 13.11 33.95 23.39
CA LEU A 548 13.58 33.79 24.78
C LEU A 548 12.96 34.84 25.70
N ASP A 549 12.67 34.46 26.94
CA ASP A 549 12.41 35.44 27.99
C ASP A 549 13.67 36.24 28.29
N SER A 550 13.47 37.43 28.85
CA SER A 550 14.54 38.39 29.08
C SER A 550 15.72 37.90 29.93
N ASN A 551 15.50 37.01 30.90
CA ASN A 551 16.59 36.52 31.75
C ASN A 551 17.41 35.50 30.98
N ASN A 552 16.75 34.57 30.28
CA ASN A 552 17.45 33.62 29.43
C ASN A 552 18.17 34.28 28.25
N ALA A 553 17.57 35.32 27.64
CA ALA A 553 18.23 36.15 26.63
C ALA A 553 19.51 36.80 27.16
N ASN A 554 19.46 37.39 28.37
CA ASN A 554 20.63 37.98 29.01
C ASN A 554 21.72 36.92 29.28
N ASN A 555 21.34 35.73 29.77
CA ASN A 555 22.29 34.64 30.01
C ASN A 555 22.98 34.17 28.71
N VAL A 556 22.26 34.11 27.59
CA VAL A 556 22.85 33.78 26.28
C VAL A 556 23.83 34.86 25.84
N ILE A 557 23.46 36.13 25.94
CA ILE A 557 24.36 37.25 25.57
C ILE A 557 25.59 37.30 26.49
N GLU A 558 25.45 37.10 27.79
CA GLU A 558 26.59 37.02 28.72
C GLU A 558 27.58 35.92 28.30
N CYS A 559 27.08 34.77 27.85
CA CYS A 559 27.93 33.70 27.32
C CYS A 559 28.66 34.14 26.03
N LEU A 560 27.98 34.85 25.12
CA LEU A 560 28.61 35.39 23.91
C LEU A 560 29.69 36.44 24.23
N VAL A 561 29.41 37.34 25.18
CA VAL A 561 30.39 38.33 25.66
C VAL A 561 31.61 37.64 26.25
N ARG A 562 31.42 36.59 27.05
CA ARG A 562 32.51 35.78 27.58
C ARG A 562 33.34 35.12 26.47
N LEU A 563 32.68 34.63 25.41
CA LEU A 563 33.35 34.04 24.25
C LEU A 563 34.19 35.07 23.48
N ALA A 564 33.67 36.28 23.30
CA ALA A 564 34.42 37.37 22.69
C ALA A 564 35.64 37.75 23.56
N LEU A 565 35.43 38.09 24.83
CA LEU A 565 36.47 38.63 25.72
C LEU A 565 37.56 37.61 26.09
N HIS A 566 37.21 36.40 26.52
CA HIS A 566 38.19 35.43 27.03
C HIS A 566 38.85 34.60 25.94
N TYR A 567 38.16 34.40 24.80
CA TYR A 567 38.63 33.54 23.72
C TYR A 567 38.96 34.32 22.44
N ASN A 568 38.94 35.67 22.48
CA ASN A 568 39.25 36.57 21.37
C ASN A 568 38.50 36.23 20.08
N ARG A 569 37.22 35.88 20.19
CA ARG A 569 36.36 35.55 19.05
C ARG A 569 35.72 36.81 18.49
N THR A 570 35.55 36.84 17.18
CA THR A 570 34.86 37.92 16.48
C THR A 570 33.40 37.55 16.31
N LEU A 571 32.49 38.30 16.91
CA LEU A 571 31.06 37.98 16.91
C LEU A 571 30.27 39.02 16.09
N VAL A 572 29.42 38.54 15.19
CA VAL A 572 28.46 39.38 14.46
C VAL A 572 27.08 38.79 14.66
N LEU A 573 26.16 39.57 15.17
CA LEU A 573 24.82 39.09 15.50
C LEU A 573 23.74 40.06 15.06
N SER A 574 22.60 39.55 14.61
CA SER A 574 21.40 40.36 14.36
C SER A 574 20.55 40.39 15.63
N ILE A 575 20.00 41.54 16.01
CA ILE A 575 19.10 41.68 17.17
C ILE A 575 17.89 42.50 16.75
N HIS A 576 16.69 42.05 17.11
CA HIS A 576 15.45 42.75 16.76
C HIS A 576 14.99 43.76 17.82
N GLN A 577 15.00 43.48 19.13
CA GLN A 577 14.63 44.44 20.20
C GLN A 577 15.30 44.03 21.54
N PRO A 578 16.54 44.46 21.84
CA PRO A 578 17.20 44.10 23.09
C PRO A 578 16.78 44.99 24.25
N ARG A 579 16.80 44.43 25.46
CA ARG A 579 16.77 45.22 26.69
C ARG A 579 18.00 46.13 26.79
N SER A 580 17.88 47.23 27.52
CA SER A 580 18.95 48.22 27.66
C SER A 580 20.25 47.66 28.26
N ASN A 581 20.18 46.65 29.12
CA ASN A 581 21.37 45.96 29.65
C ASN A 581 22.10 45.15 28.56
N ILE A 582 21.35 44.46 27.70
CA ILE A 582 21.90 43.72 26.55
C ILE A 582 22.52 44.69 25.55
N PHE A 583 21.84 45.80 25.24
CA PHE A 583 22.35 46.81 24.32
C PHE A 583 23.71 47.38 24.75
N LYS A 584 23.88 47.65 26.04
CA LYS A 584 25.15 48.13 26.62
C LYS A 584 26.30 47.13 26.55
N SER A 585 26.03 45.87 26.20
CA SER A 585 27.03 44.81 26.09
C SER A 585 27.64 44.70 24.68
N PHE A 586 27.17 45.49 23.71
CA PHE A 586 27.71 45.48 22.34
C PHE A 586 28.80 46.54 22.16
N ASP A 587 29.89 46.18 21.48
CA ASP A 587 31.01 47.09 21.21
C ASP A 587 30.75 47.91 19.94
N LYS A 588 30.26 47.25 18.90
CA LYS A 588 29.97 47.83 17.58
C LYS A 588 28.49 47.73 17.23
N LEU A 589 27.98 48.74 16.55
CA LEU A 589 26.60 48.81 16.08
C LEU A 589 26.57 49.13 14.59
N VAL A 590 25.80 48.35 13.83
CA VAL A 590 25.40 48.66 12.45
C VAL A 590 23.88 48.81 12.43
N LEU A 591 23.42 50.02 12.16
CA LEU A 591 22.00 50.36 12.10
C LEU A 591 21.55 50.46 10.65
N LEU A 592 20.55 49.66 10.28
CA LEU A 592 20.00 49.59 8.93
C LEU A 592 18.56 50.09 8.87
N SER A 593 18.20 50.78 7.79
CA SER A 593 16.83 51.14 7.45
C SER A 593 16.60 50.92 5.97
N GLN A 594 15.60 50.11 5.59
CA GLN A 594 15.24 49.81 4.19
C GLN A 594 16.44 49.49 3.26
N GLY A 595 17.47 48.80 3.78
CA GLY A 595 18.67 48.46 3.02
C GLY A 595 19.76 49.53 2.97
N GLU A 596 19.51 50.71 3.54
CA GLU A 596 20.48 51.80 3.67
C GLU A 596 21.18 51.76 5.04
N LEU A 597 22.44 52.21 5.06
CA LEU A 597 23.25 52.32 6.27
C LEU A 597 22.96 53.62 7.02
N VAL A 598 22.36 53.55 8.21
CA VAL A 598 22.04 54.73 9.03
C VAL A 598 23.21 55.09 9.95
N TYR A 599 23.87 54.09 10.54
CA TYR A 599 25.03 54.26 11.41
C TYR A 599 25.90 52.99 11.40
N SER A 600 27.21 53.15 11.50
CA SER A 600 28.19 52.06 11.65
C SER A 600 29.34 52.57 12.51
N GLY A 601 29.52 52.01 13.71
CA GLY A 601 30.50 52.54 14.66
C GLY A 601 30.43 51.92 16.04
N ILE A 602 30.95 52.64 17.04
CA ILE A 602 30.93 52.22 18.44
C ILE A 602 29.50 52.35 18.98
N ALA A 603 28.97 51.31 19.62
CA ALA A 603 27.57 51.28 20.04
C ALA A 603 27.19 52.40 21.02
N SER A 604 28.10 52.81 21.91
CA SER A 604 27.86 53.91 22.88
C SER A 604 27.80 55.30 22.24
N GLU A 605 28.40 55.49 21.07
CA GLU A 605 28.45 56.79 20.39
C GLU A 605 27.20 57.08 19.55
N VAL A 606 26.34 56.09 19.34
CA VAL A 606 25.12 56.25 18.52
C VAL A 606 24.18 57.32 19.08
N SER A 607 24.06 57.43 20.41
CA SER A 607 23.23 58.45 21.04
C SER A 607 23.76 59.86 20.78
N GLU A 608 25.08 60.02 20.69
CA GLU A 608 25.69 61.31 20.39
C GLU A 608 25.50 61.67 18.91
N PHE A 609 25.70 60.71 18.01
CA PHE A 609 25.38 60.88 16.59
C PHE A 609 23.93 61.31 16.39
N LEU A 610 22.97 60.65 17.03
CA LEU A 610 21.55 61.02 16.94
C LEU A 610 21.27 62.41 17.50
N ARG A 611 21.82 62.73 18.70
CA ARG A 611 21.66 64.04 19.33
C ARG A 611 22.17 65.18 18.44
N ASN A 612 23.35 65.00 17.82
CA ASN A 612 23.94 65.99 16.92
C ASN A 612 23.11 66.21 15.64
N ASN A 613 22.23 65.26 15.31
CA ASN A 613 21.35 65.33 14.14
C ASN A 613 19.90 65.71 14.47
N GLY A 614 19.61 66.11 15.71
CA GLY A 614 18.29 66.57 16.16
C GLY A 614 17.41 65.48 16.77
N TYR A 615 17.94 64.28 17.00
CA TYR A 615 17.20 63.15 17.55
C TYR A 615 17.64 62.85 18.98
N VAL A 616 16.84 63.23 19.98
CA VAL A 616 17.15 63.02 21.41
C VAL A 616 16.29 61.89 21.98
N CYS A 617 16.93 60.88 22.54
CA CYS A 617 16.23 59.79 23.24
C CYS A 617 15.75 60.28 24.62
N PRO A 618 14.47 60.09 25.00
CA PRO A 618 13.99 60.39 26.34
C PRO A 618 14.70 59.56 27.42
N SER A 619 14.87 60.10 28.63
CA SER A 619 15.62 59.45 29.72
C SER A 619 15.01 58.12 30.20
N ASP A 620 13.69 58.00 30.13
CA ASP A 620 12.95 56.81 30.59
C ASP A 620 12.66 55.83 29.45
N TYR A 621 13.23 56.06 28.26
CA TYR A 621 13.02 55.24 27.09
C TYR A 621 14.25 54.38 26.78
N ASN A 622 14.01 53.14 26.38
CA ASN A 622 15.10 52.25 26.00
C ASN A 622 15.72 52.73 24.68
N ILE A 623 17.01 53.06 24.71
CA ILE A 623 17.75 53.50 23.52
C ILE A 623 17.62 52.51 22.36
N ALA A 624 17.58 51.21 22.64
CA ALA A 624 17.48 50.20 21.60
C ALA A 624 16.12 50.24 20.87
N ASP A 625 15.04 50.46 21.62
CA ASP A 625 13.69 50.64 21.07
C ASP A 625 13.62 51.96 20.29
N TYR A 626 14.25 53.02 20.81
CA TYR A 626 14.33 54.32 20.13
C TYR A 626 15.01 54.23 18.77
N LEU A 627 16.11 53.47 18.68
CA LEU A 627 16.83 53.25 17.42
C LEU A 627 15.94 52.57 16.38
N ILE A 628 15.11 51.62 16.80
CA ILE A 628 14.20 50.89 15.92
C ILE A 628 13.08 51.81 15.45
N ASP A 629 12.49 52.59 16.36
CA ASP A 629 11.43 53.54 16.06
C ASP A 629 11.88 54.60 15.04
N ILE A 630 13.12 55.10 15.16
CA ILE A 630 13.72 56.03 14.18
C ILE A 630 13.90 55.36 12.82
N THR A 631 14.30 54.09 12.79
CA THR A 631 14.52 53.37 11.53
C THR A 631 13.23 52.88 10.86
N PHE A 632 12.07 53.01 11.54
CA PHE A 632 10.80 52.52 11.03
C PHE A 632 10.04 53.64 10.28
N GLU A 633 10.17 53.66 8.95
CA GLU A 633 9.30 54.49 8.11
C GLU A 633 7.93 53.83 7.91
N SER A 634 6.86 54.43 8.44
CA SER A 634 5.51 54.01 8.08
C SER A 634 5.21 54.45 6.64
N LYS A 635 4.88 53.50 5.75
CA LYS A 635 4.13 53.81 4.53
C LYS A 635 2.76 54.35 4.92
N GLN A 636 2.64 55.65 5.16
CA GLN A 636 1.35 56.30 5.30
C GLN A 636 0.71 56.39 3.92
N THR A 637 -0.09 55.37 3.58
CA THR A 637 -1.15 55.55 2.59
C THR A 637 -2.25 56.36 3.26
N TYR A 638 -2.11 57.68 3.30
CA TYR A 638 -3.28 58.52 3.48
C TYR A 638 -4.13 58.37 2.23
N THR A 639 -5.16 57.52 2.30
CA THR A 639 -6.31 57.71 1.43
C THR A 639 -6.87 59.07 1.83
N ARG A 640 -6.65 60.09 0.99
CA ARG A 640 -7.35 61.37 1.11
C ARG A 640 -8.84 61.05 1.00
N ILE A 641 -9.52 60.87 2.13
CA ILE A 641 -10.96 61.11 2.18
C ILE A 641 -11.05 62.63 2.00
N ALA A 642 -11.55 63.05 0.83
CA ALA A 642 -11.91 64.43 0.61
C ALA A 642 -13.06 64.75 1.57
N SER A 643 -12.75 65.35 2.71
CA SER A 643 -13.74 65.97 3.59
C SER A 643 -14.01 67.37 3.06
N THR A 644 -15.19 67.56 2.47
CA THR A 644 -15.77 68.88 2.25
C THR A 644 -16.07 69.56 3.59
N PRO A 645 -16.12 70.91 3.66
CA PRO A 645 -16.23 71.67 4.91
C PRO A 645 -17.56 71.57 5.68
N ASP A 646 -18.50 70.69 5.30
CA ASP A 646 -19.86 70.68 5.85
C ASP A 646 -20.13 69.60 6.92
N ASP A 647 -19.19 68.67 7.17
CA ASP A 647 -19.44 67.52 8.08
C ASP A 647 -18.85 67.65 9.51
N ILE A 648 -18.24 68.80 9.86
CA ILE A 648 -17.56 68.98 11.16
C ILE A 648 -18.54 69.38 12.29
N GLU A 649 -19.78 69.77 12.00
CA GLU A 649 -20.65 70.41 13.00
C GLU A 649 -21.70 69.50 13.67
N SER A 650 -21.72 68.17 13.41
CA SER A 650 -22.84 67.32 13.88
C SER A 650 -22.54 66.26 14.95
N ASN A 651 -21.30 66.05 15.40
CA ASN A 651 -20.98 64.94 16.32
C ASN A 651 -20.35 65.30 17.66
N LEU A 652 -20.32 66.58 18.04
CA LEU A 652 -19.94 67.00 19.39
C LEU A 652 -21.19 67.47 20.12
N HIS A 653 -22.02 66.55 20.62
CA HIS A 653 -22.91 66.68 21.79
C HIS A 653 -24.03 65.62 21.75
N SER A 654 -23.90 64.53 22.50
CA SER A 654 -24.94 64.08 23.45
C SER A 654 -24.53 62.77 24.12
N VAL A 655 -24.25 62.92 25.42
CA VAL A 655 -24.27 61.85 26.42
C VAL A 655 -25.74 61.53 26.72
N GLY A 656 -26.09 60.24 26.77
CA GLY A 656 -27.17 59.75 27.63
C GLY A 656 -28.26 58.88 26.98
N GLY A 657 -28.36 57.63 27.45
CA GLY A 657 -29.66 56.98 27.71
C GLY A 657 -30.16 55.88 26.77
N ASN A 658 -30.11 54.64 27.29
CA ASN A 658 -31.09 53.54 27.18
C ASN A 658 -31.49 52.92 25.80
N LEU A 659 -31.02 51.67 25.61
CA LEU A 659 -31.68 50.43 25.11
C LEU A 659 -32.81 50.53 24.05
N PRO A 660 -32.78 49.63 23.04
CA PRO A 660 -33.58 48.40 23.19
C PRO A 660 -32.88 47.09 22.81
N MET A 661 -33.47 46.03 23.35
CA MET A 661 -33.15 44.60 23.27
C MET A 661 -33.44 43.94 21.91
N GLU A 662 -32.87 42.73 21.78
CA GLU A 662 -33.06 41.66 20.77
C GLU A 662 -32.30 41.85 19.44
N GLY A 663 -31.45 40.95 18.96
CA GLY A 663 -31.05 39.60 19.37
C GLY A 663 -30.48 38.89 18.14
N SER A 664 -29.22 38.45 18.17
CA SER A 664 -28.75 37.27 17.44
C SER A 664 -27.28 37.00 17.74
N VAL A 665 -27.06 35.78 18.22
CA VAL A 665 -25.78 35.21 18.62
C VAL A 665 -24.94 34.95 17.38
N ALA A 666 -23.75 35.56 17.32
CA ALA A 666 -22.62 35.05 16.55
C ALA A 666 -21.34 35.25 17.36
N ARG A 667 -20.98 34.23 18.14
CA ARG A 667 -19.65 34.09 18.74
C ARG A 667 -18.60 34.13 17.61
N LYS A 668 -17.79 35.18 17.58
CA LYS A 668 -16.46 35.12 16.96
C LYS A 668 -15.40 35.01 18.05
N ASN A 669 -14.51 34.07 17.82
CA ASN A 669 -13.50 33.56 18.72
C ASN A 669 -12.39 34.58 19.01
N SER A 670 -11.94 34.56 20.26
CA SER A 670 -10.54 34.68 20.69
C SER A 670 -9.69 35.74 19.98
N GLU A 671 -9.83 37.00 20.40
CA GLU A 671 -8.74 37.96 20.31
C GLU A 671 -7.56 37.45 21.16
N THR A 672 -6.44 37.12 20.51
CA THR A 672 -5.22 36.69 21.18
C THR A 672 -4.57 37.87 21.88
N ALA A 673 -3.88 37.62 23.00
CA ALA A 673 -3.16 38.64 23.78
C ALA A 673 -2.20 39.50 22.93
N THR A 674 -1.66 38.93 21.84
CA THR A 674 -0.84 39.61 20.83
C THR A 674 -1.54 40.80 20.17
N GLN A 675 -2.85 40.75 19.95
CA GLN A 675 -3.55 41.82 19.23
C GLN A 675 -3.69 43.08 20.09
N ARG A 676 -3.88 42.90 21.41
CA ARG A 676 -3.88 43.99 22.40
C ARG A 676 -2.50 44.59 22.64
N GLU A 677 -1.45 43.76 22.61
CA GLU A 677 -0.06 44.26 22.70
C GLU A 677 0.25 45.19 21.52
N TRP A 678 -0.12 44.81 20.29
CA TRP A 678 0.18 45.61 19.09
C TRP A 678 -0.61 46.92 19.05
N GLU A 679 -1.86 46.93 19.53
CA GLU A 679 -2.65 48.15 19.72
C GLU A 679 -2.05 49.07 20.79
N HIS A 680 -1.53 48.49 21.89
CA HIS A 680 -0.84 49.25 22.94
C HIS A 680 0.49 49.85 22.46
N TYR A 681 1.28 49.11 21.67
CA TYR A 681 2.52 49.62 21.06
C TYR A 681 2.24 50.70 19.99
N ALA A 682 1.17 50.56 19.20
CA ALA A 682 0.77 51.57 18.23
C ALA A 682 0.34 52.88 18.91
N ALA A 683 -0.43 52.79 20.00
CA ALA A 683 -0.86 53.95 20.77
C ALA A 683 0.34 54.72 21.37
N HIS A 684 1.30 54.03 21.96
CA HIS A 684 2.49 54.68 22.54
C HIS A 684 3.42 55.28 21.48
N ARG A 685 3.51 54.65 20.29
CA ARG A 685 4.28 55.16 19.15
C ARG A 685 3.68 56.46 18.59
N ASP A 686 2.37 56.53 18.47
CA ASP A 686 1.67 57.71 17.96
C ASP A 686 1.70 58.86 18.99
N GLU A 687 1.67 58.54 20.29
CA GLU A 687 1.89 59.48 21.40
C GLU A 687 3.32 60.06 21.37
N LEU A 688 4.36 59.24 21.19
CA LEU A 688 5.74 59.70 21.05
C LEU A 688 5.95 60.59 19.81
N ARG A 689 5.30 60.27 18.69
CA ARG A 689 5.30 61.12 17.49
C ARG A 689 4.60 62.46 17.72
N SER A 690 3.52 62.47 18.50
CA SER A 690 2.83 63.71 18.88
C SER A 690 3.66 64.59 19.82
N LEU A 691 4.44 63.98 20.73
CA LEU A 691 5.35 64.69 21.64
C LEU A 691 6.58 65.25 20.90
N LEU A 692 7.10 64.54 19.91
CA LEU A 692 8.15 65.04 19.02
C LEU A 692 7.66 66.20 18.13
N ALA A 693 6.36 66.24 17.82
CA ALA A 693 5.75 67.33 17.07
C ALA A 693 5.45 68.58 17.92
N HIS A 694 5.45 68.48 19.25
CA HIS A 694 5.01 69.56 20.16
C HIS A 694 6.14 70.47 20.69
N ASN A 695 7.40 70.24 20.33
CA ASN A 695 8.54 71.08 20.76
C ASN A 695 8.95 72.16 19.72
N GLU A 696 8.06 72.54 18.81
CA GLU A 696 8.31 73.59 17.81
C GLU A 696 7.86 74.96 18.32
N ASP A 697 8.72 75.66 19.07
CA ASP A 697 8.70 77.12 19.14
C ASP A 697 9.67 77.70 18.10
N GLU A 698 9.10 78.57 17.27
CA GLU A 698 9.56 79.44 16.17
C GLU A 698 11.05 79.50 15.74
N GLU A 699 11.23 79.49 14.41
CA GLU A 699 12.40 79.90 13.61
C GLU A 699 13.51 78.86 13.30
N ALA A 700 13.25 77.94 12.36
CA ALA A 700 14.11 77.65 11.18
C ALA A 700 13.52 76.50 10.36
N GLY A 701 13.51 76.64 9.03
CA GLY A 701 12.74 75.81 8.11
C GLY A 701 13.06 74.31 8.07
N GLY A 702 12.00 73.52 7.92
CA GLY A 702 12.00 72.24 7.20
C GLY A 702 12.69 71.06 7.87
N LEU A 703 12.19 70.60 9.03
CA LEU A 703 12.68 69.38 9.66
C LEU A 703 11.55 68.48 10.22
N GLY A 704 10.51 68.23 9.41
CA GLY A 704 9.29 67.52 9.88
C GLY A 704 9.00 66.16 9.26
N SER A 705 9.91 65.56 8.49
CA SER A 705 9.73 64.21 7.95
C SER A 705 10.92 63.36 8.35
N LEU A 706 10.64 62.31 9.14
CA LEU A 706 11.60 61.31 9.59
C LEU A 706 12.09 60.51 8.38
N ASN A 707 13.01 61.11 7.61
CA ASN A 707 13.50 60.60 6.35
C ASN A 707 14.81 59.87 6.62
N THR A 708 14.74 58.55 6.70
CA THR A 708 15.93 57.73 7.01
C THR A 708 17.03 57.88 5.96
N LYS A 709 16.69 58.36 4.75
CA LYS A 709 17.68 58.73 3.72
C LYS A 709 18.50 59.97 4.10
N VAL A 710 17.94 60.90 4.87
CA VAL A 710 18.66 62.06 5.38
C VAL A 710 19.66 61.63 6.45
N LEU A 711 19.29 60.71 7.34
CA LEU A 711 20.23 60.16 8.31
C LEU A 711 21.36 59.38 7.63
N HIS A 712 21.05 58.63 6.57
CA HIS A 712 22.06 57.97 5.74
C HIS A 712 23.06 58.96 5.11
N SER A 713 22.58 60.05 4.51
CA SER A 713 23.46 61.07 3.90
C SER A 713 24.29 61.78 4.96
N LYS A 714 23.67 62.19 6.07
CA LYS A 714 24.37 62.84 7.20
C LYS A 714 25.42 61.92 7.83
N PHE A 715 25.17 60.61 7.91
CA PHE A 715 26.18 59.65 8.37
C PHE A 715 27.37 59.60 7.42
N LYS A 716 27.14 59.49 6.10
CA LYS A 716 28.21 59.49 5.09
C LYS A 716 29.07 60.77 5.10
N GLU A 717 28.47 61.91 5.45
CA GLU A 717 29.17 63.21 5.58
C GLU A 717 29.83 63.40 6.96
N SER A 718 29.50 62.56 7.94
CA SER A 718 29.96 62.73 9.33
C SER A 718 31.39 62.26 9.57
N GLN A 719 32.00 62.78 10.65
CA GLN A 719 33.29 62.32 11.16
C GLN A 719 33.28 60.80 11.45
N TYR A 720 32.16 60.24 11.89
CA TYR A 720 32.03 58.81 12.20
C TYR A 720 32.29 57.92 10.98
N PHE A 721 31.77 58.28 9.80
CA PHE A 721 32.02 57.52 8.58
C PHE A 721 33.46 57.66 8.08
N SER A 722 34.06 58.86 8.21
CA SER A 722 35.49 59.05 7.90
C SER A 722 36.39 58.23 8.84
N ALA A 723 36.04 58.13 10.13
CA ALA A 723 36.76 57.32 11.11
C ALA A 723 36.61 55.82 10.82
N LEU A 724 35.43 55.36 10.40
CA LEU A 724 35.19 53.97 9.95
C LEU A 724 36.09 53.61 8.77
N LEU A 725 36.15 54.48 7.75
CA LEU A 725 36.98 54.25 6.57
C LEU A 725 38.47 54.24 6.93
N ALA A 726 38.90 55.15 7.81
CA ALA A 726 40.28 55.16 8.31
C ALA A 726 40.62 53.89 9.12
N ASP A 727 39.69 53.37 9.94
CA ASP A 727 39.87 52.11 10.66
C ASP A 727 40.01 50.93 9.68
N ILE A 728 39.14 50.83 8.68
CA ILE A 728 39.20 49.80 7.63
C ILE A 728 40.52 49.90 6.84
N GLU A 729 40.96 51.11 6.47
CA GLU A 729 42.21 51.33 5.75
C GLU A 729 43.43 50.97 6.61
N SER A 730 43.40 51.30 7.90
CA SER A 730 44.45 50.89 8.85
C SER A 730 44.57 49.37 8.96
N ILE A 731 43.43 48.65 8.96
CA ILE A 731 43.38 47.19 9.00
C ILE A 731 43.99 46.59 7.72
N LYS A 732 43.69 47.18 6.55
CA LYS A 732 44.31 46.78 5.27
C LYS A 732 45.83 46.95 5.28
N LEU A 733 46.32 48.08 5.79
CA LEU A 733 47.76 48.40 5.86
C LEU A 733 48.48 47.54 6.90
N SER A 734 47.81 47.19 7.99
CA SER A 734 48.32 46.31 9.04
C SER A 734 48.34 44.82 8.67
N SER A 735 48.07 44.48 7.40
CA SER A 735 48.15 43.12 6.86
C SER A 735 49.57 42.58 7.02
N THR A 736 49.85 42.11 8.22
CA THR A 736 51.01 41.30 8.53
C THR A 736 50.87 40.06 7.68
N SER A 737 51.97 39.69 7.02
CA SER A 737 52.18 38.39 6.40
C SER A 737 52.22 37.26 7.45
N ASP A 738 51.33 37.30 8.43
CA ASP A 738 50.71 36.09 8.95
C ASP A 738 49.89 35.54 7.78
N THR A 739 50.61 34.94 6.83
CA THR A 739 50.03 34.05 5.85
C THR A 739 49.03 33.20 6.60
N ILE A 740 47.82 33.09 6.06
CA ILE A 740 46.91 32.00 6.40
C ILE A 740 47.71 30.73 6.07
N GLU A 741 48.59 30.31 6.98
CA GLU A 741 49.29 29.04 6.94
C GLU A 741 48.16 28.07 7.12
N ASN A 742 47.69 27.63 5.95
CA ASN A 742 46.61 26.72 5.84
C ASN A 742 46.98 25.54 6.75
N ASN A 743 46.15 25.29 7.76
CA ASN A 743 45.89 23.92 8.16
C ASN A 743 45.13 23.21 7.01
N SER A 744 45.74 23.20 5.81
CA SER A 744 45.30 22.51 4.59
C SER A 744 45.42 20.99 4.73
N GLY A 745 45.93 20.49 5.86
CA GLY A 745 46.11 19.06 6.11
C GLY A 745 44.95 18.36 6.83
N THR A 746 43.99 19.07 7.43
CA THR A 746 42.99 18.39 8.27
C THR A 746 41.73 18.04 7.50
N GLN A 747 41.67 16.78 7.06
CA GLN A 747 40.47 16.20 6.44
C GLN A 747 39.42 15.91 7.52
N ALA A 748 38.20 16.46 7.37
CA ALA A 748 37.00 16.11 8.14
C ALA A 748 36.57 14.66 7.88
N ALA A 749 35.62 14.07 8.62
CA ALA A 749 35.26 12.63 8.60
C ALA A 749 35.11 11.98 7.20
N SER A 750 35.50 10.71 7.06
CA SER A 750 35.48 9.95 5.79
C SER A 750 34.07 9.57 5.44
N PHE A 751 33.78 9.30 4.17
CA PHE A 751 32.44 8.85 3.78
C PHE A 751 31.98 7.65 4.64
N ARG A 752 32.88 6.69 4.89
CA ARG A 752 32.61 5.54 5.78
C ARG A 752 32.37 5.97 7.24
N GLN A 753 33.18 6.90 7.77
CA GLN A 753 32.99 7.41 9.12
C GLN A 753 31.68 8.21 9.24
N GLN A 754 31.38 9.08 8.27
CA GLN A 754 30.11 9.81 8.16
C GLN A 754 28.95 8.84 8.18
N LEU A 755 28.97 7.80 7.34
CA LEU A 755 27.93 6.79 7.29
C LEU A 755 27.74 6.08 8.63
N VAL A 756 28.82 5.68 9.32
CA VAL A 756 28.75 5.01 10.62
C VAL A 756 28.19 5.95 11.70
N ILE A 757 28.67 7.19 11.76
CA ILE A 757 28.22 8.19 12.74
C ILE A 757 26.73 8.50 12.52
N LEU A 758 26.34 8.77 11.27
CA LEU A 758 24.96 9.07 10.91
C LEU A 758 24.04 7.88 11.15
N SER A 759 24.44 6.67 10.78
CA SER A 759 23.66 5.46 11.04
C SER A 759 23.50 5.20 12.53
N SER A 760 24.55 5.43 13.33
CA SER A 760 24.42 5.34 14.79
C SER A 760 23.47 6.40 15.35
N ARG A 761 23.49 7.61 14.80
CA ARG A 761 22.63 8.72 15.22
C ARG A 761 21.17 8.44 14.89
N THR A 762 20.87 8.07 13.65
CA THR A 762 19.51 7.78 13.18
C THR A 762 18.93 6.55 13.84
N PHE A 763 19.71 5.48 14.03
CA PHE A 763 19.25 4.29 14.73
C PHE A 763 18.92 4.57 16.20
N LYS A 764 19.76 5.36 16.89
CA LYS A 764 19.46 5.82 18.26
C LYS A 764 18.19 6.67 18.31
N ASN A 765 17.99 7.56 17.32
CA ASN A 765 16.77 8.37 17.23
C ASN A 765 15.52 7.50 17.12
N ILE A 766 15.53 6.49 16.25
CA ILE A 766 14.42 5.57 16.04
C ILE A 766 14.18 4.71 17.29
N TYR A 767 15.23 4.12 17.87
CA TYR A 767 15.13 3.27 19.04
C TYR A 767 14.60 4.00 20.29
N ARG A 768 15.04 5.25 20.50
CA ARG A 768 14.56 6.10 21.61
C ARG A 768 13.21 6.76 21.36
N ASN A 769 12.59 6.50 20.20
CA ASN A 769 11.20 6.83 19.94
C ASN A 769 10.32 5.57 20.05
N PRO A 770 10.04 5.08 21.28
CA PRO A 770 9.32 3.83 21.47
C PRO A 770 7.89 3.90 20.94
N LYS A 771 7.28 5.10 20.86
CA LYS A 771 5.91 5.27 20.35
C LYS A 771 5.81 4.81 18.89
N LEU A 772 6.79 5.17 18.07
CA LEU A 772 6.83 4.79 16.65
C LEU A 772 7.05 3.29 16.46
N LEU A 773 8.05 2.72 17.14
CA LEU A 773 8.40 1.30 17.00
C LEU A 773 7.33 0.38 17.62
N LEU A 774 6.96 0.63 18.88
CA LEU A 774 5.99 -0.18 19.60
C LEU A 774 4.62 -0.11 18.92
N GLY A 775 4.21 1.08 18.46
CA GLY A 775 2.96 1.27 17.72
C GLY A 775 2.89 0.36 16.50
N ASN A 776 3.92 0.36 15.65
CA ASN A 776 3.94 -0.49 14.46
C ASN A 776 3.95 -1.99 14.81
N TYR A 777 4.76 -2.43 15.78
CA TYR A 777 4.84 -3.85 16.15
C TYR A 777 3.56 -4.38 16.79
N VAL A 778 2.99 -3.63 17.73
CA VAL A 778 1.77 -4.02 18.43
C VAL A 778 0.60 -4.06 17.46
N VAL A 779 0.43 -3.04 16.62
CA VAL A 779 -0.65 -3.01 15.62
C VAL A 779 -0.50 -4.15 14.61
N THR A 780 0.72 -4.44 14.14
CA THR A 780 0.97 -5.56 13.22
C THR A 780 0.66 -6.91 13.87
N LEU A 781 1.02 -7.11 15.14
CA LEU A 781 0.73 -8.34 15.87
C LEU A 781 -0.78 -8.52 16.08
N PHE A 782 -1.49 -7.48 16.51
CA PHE A 782 -2.94 -7.52 16.67
C PHE A 782 -3.64 -7.81 15.35
N LEU A 783 -3.22 -7.17 14.26
CA LEU A 783 -3.76 -7.45 12.94
C LEU A 783 -3.45 -8.88 12.50
N GLY A 784 -2.25 -9.38 12.76
CA GLY A 784 -1.89 -10.78 12.46
C GLY A 784 -2.76 -11.78 13.19
N LEU A 785 -3.02 -11.57 14.49
CA LEU A 785 -3.94 -12.41 15.28
C LEU A 785 -5.38 -12.30 14.77
N PHE A 786 -5.82 -11.08 14.43
CA PHE A 786 -7.16 -10.85 13.88
C PHE A 786 -7.35 -11.54 12.54
N LEU A 787 -6.43 -11.38 11.58
CA LEU A 787 -6.47 -12.05 10.29
C LEU A 787 -6.32 -13.57 10.42
N GLY A 788 -5.45 -14.04 11.31
CA GLY A 788 -5.28 -15.46 11.60
C GLY A 788 -6.54 -16.11 12.20
N SER A 789 -7.29 -15.36 13.01
CA SER A 789 -8.59 -15.81 13.54
C SER A 789 -9.70 -15.76 12.48
N LEU A 790 -9.73 -14.73 11.63
CA LEU A 790 -10.77 -14.54 10.62
C LEU A 790 -10.65 -15.58 9.50
N TYR A 791 -9.42 -15.85 9.08
CA TYR A 791 -9.09 -16.79 8.00
C TYR A 791 -8.54 -18.11 8.55
N TYR A 792 -8.99 -18.57 9.71
CA TYR A 792 -8.49 -19.79 10.34
C TYR A 792 -8.71 -21.04 9.46
N ASP A 793 -7.65 -21.85 9.28
CA ASP A 793 -7.63 -23.09 8.49
C ASP A 793 -8.46 -23.04 7.19
N VAL A 794 -8.02 -22.23 6.23
CA VAL A 794 -8.71 -22.06 4.97
C VAL A 794 -8.81 -23.40 4.20
N GLN A 795 -10.01 -23.69 3.74
CA GLN A 795 -10.34 -24.90 2.97
C GLN A 795 -9.77 -24.84 1.54
N ASN A 796 -9.59 -26.00 0.90
CA ASN A 796 -9.11 -26.10 -0.48
C ASN A 796 -10.27 -26.15 -1.50
N ASN A 797 -11.27 -25.27 -1.34
CA ASN A 797 -12.41 -25.13 -2.26
C ASN A 797 -12.41 -23.73 -2.90
N ILE A 798 -13.37 -23.43 -3.79
CA ILE A 798 -13.45 -22.14 -4.48
C ILE A 798 -13.61 -20.98 -3.49
N SER A 799 -14.43 -21.16 -2.45
CA SER A 799 -14.57 -20.17 -1.37
C SER A 799 -13.25 -19.92 -0.63
N GLY A 800 -12.50 -20.99 -0.34
CA GLY A 800 -11.19 -20.91 0.28
C GLY A 800 -10.15 -20.24 -0.62
N PHE A 801 -10.22 -20.40 -1.94
CA PHE A 801 -9.41 -19.64 -2.88
C PHE A 801 -9.70 -18.13 -2.78
N GLN A 802 -10.98 -17.73 -2.77
CA GLN A 802 -11.38 -16.33 -2.56
C GLN A 802 -10.87 -15.77 -1.22
N ASN A 803 -10.92 -16.57 -0.15
CA ASN A 803 -10.39 -16.19 1.16
C ASN A 803 -8.88 -15.93 1.12
N ARG A 804 -8.10 -16.74 0.40
CA ARG A 804 -6.65 -16.52 0.20
C ARG A 804 -6.37 -15.23 -0.57
N LEU A 805 -7.12 -14.97 -1.64
CA LEU A 805 -7.02 -13.73 -2.41
C LEU A 805 -7.26 -12.51 -1.52
N GLY A 806 -8.37 -12.53 -0.76
CA GLY A 806 -8.72 -11.46 0.19
C GLY A 806 -7.63 -11.25 1.24
N LEU A 807 -7.12 -12.33 1.83
CA LEU A 807 -6.05 -12.28 2.83
C LEU A 807 -4.79 -11.58 2.29
N PHE A 808 -4.26 -12.00 1.14
CA PHE A 808 -3.05 -11.40 0.58
C PHE A 808 -3.27 -9.93 0.21
N PHE A 809 -4.44 -9.60 -0.33
CA PHE A 809 -4.79 -8.21 -0.64
C PHE A 809 -4.81 -7.33 0.62
N PHE A 810 -5.43 -7.80 1.70
CA PHE A 810 -5.46 -7.09 2.98
C PHE A 810 -4.07 -6.92 3.60
N ILE A 811 -3.22 -7.95 3.56
CA ILE A 811 -1.84 -7.86 4.07
C ILE A 811 -1.02 -6.83 3.30
N LEU A 812 -1.07 -6.86 1.96
CA LEU A 812 -0.35 -5.89 1.13
C LEU A 812 -0.88 -4.47 1.36
N THR A 813 -2.21 -4.30 1.45
CA THR A 813 -2.83 -2.99 1.71
C THR A 813 -2.41 -2.43 3.05
N TYR A 814 -2.42 -3.26 4.10
CA TYR A 814 -1.97 -2.87 5.43
C TYR A 814 -0.52 -2.38 5.43
N PHE A 815 0.42 -3.17 4.88
CA PHE A 815 1.82 -2.76 4.83
C PHE A 815 2.03 -1.54 3.93
N GLY A 816 1.24 -1.40 2.86
CA GLY A 816 1.20 -0.20 2.04
C GLY A 816 0.93 1.06 2.87
N PHE A 817 -0.16 1.09 3.64
CA PHE A 817 -0.51 2.24 4.48
C PHE A 817 0.38 2.42 5.72
N LEU A 818 0.93 1.33 6.27
CA LEU A 818 1.83 1.41 7.43
C LEU A 818 3.11 2.21 7.11
N THR A 819 3.50 2.27 5.83
CA THR A 819 4.72 2.94 5.39
C THR A 819 4.73 4.46 5.53
N PHE A 820 3.56 5.10 5.65
CA PHE A 820 3.42 6.55 5.87
C PHE A 820 4.09 7.05 7.15
N THR A 821 4.29 6.17 8.13
CA THR A 821 5.06 6.49 9.34
C THR A 821 6.49 6.96 9.01
N GLY A 822 7.12 6.40 7.96
CA GLY A 822 8.43 6.83 7.47
C GLY A 822 8.44 8.24 6.88
N LEU A 823 7.36 8.63 6.20
CA LEU A 823 7.20 9.97 5.61
C LEU A 823 7.19 11.07 6.68
N THR A 824 6.43 10.85 7.76
CA THR A 824 6.37 11.80 8.89
C THR A 824 7.72 11.91 9.63
N SER A 825 8.50 10.83 9.68
CA SER A 825 9.85 10.88 10.23
C SER A 825 10.82 11.66 9.35
N PHE A 826 10.72 11.50 8.02
CA PHE A 826 11.57 12.23 7.09
C PHE A 826 11.29 13.73 7.07
N SER A 827 10.03 14.16 7.13
CA SER A 827 9.69 15.60 7.10
C SER A 827 10.31 16.38 8.26
N LEU A 828 10.36 15.80 9.46
CA LEU A 828 11.02 16.40 10.62
C LEU A 828 12.54 16.45 10.47
N GLU A 829 13.15 15.37 9.95
CA GLU A 829 14.61 15.29 9.77
C GLU A 829 15.10 16.12 8.57
N ARG A 830 14.25 16.37 7.57
CA ARG A 830 14.58 17.16 6.35
C ARG A 830 15.13 18.53 6.70
N ILE A 831 14.56 19.21 7.69
CA ILE A 831 14.97 20.55 8.10
C ILE A 831 16.38 20.52 8.73
N ILE A 832 16.64 19.52 9.57
CA ILE A 832 17.97 19.28 10.17
C ILE A 832 18.98 18.95 9.07
N PHE A 833 18.60 18.12 8.10
CA PHE A 833 19.44 17.79 6.95
C PHE A 833 19.82 19.03 6.13
N LEU A 834 18.87 19.93 5.83
CA LEU A 834 19.13 21.16 5.09
C LEU A 834 20.14 22.06 5.83
N LYS A 835 19.95 22.23 7.14
CA LYS A 835 20.86 22.98 8.02
C LYS A 835 22.27 22.37 8.07
N GLU A 836 22.37 21.07 8.33
CA GLU A 836 23.67 20.37 8.41
C GLU A 836 24.39 20.34 7.06
N ARG A 837 23.63 20.28 5.95
CA ARG A 837 24.16 20.35 4.57
C ARG A 837 24.71 21.74 4.26
N SER A 838 24.04 22.83 4.67
CA SER A 838 24.51 24.21 4.42
C SER A 838 25.81 24.51 5.17
N ASN A 839 25.95 23.97 6.37
CA ASN A 839 27.16 24.05 7.20
C ASN A 839 28.22 22.97 6.86
N ASN A 840 28.03 22.17 5.80
CA ASN A 840 28.98 21.16 5.30
C ASN A 840 29.37 20.07 6.32
N TYR A 841 28.42 19.57 7.11
CA TYR A 841 28.67 18.52 8.10
C TYR A 841 29.01 17.17 7.45
N TYR A 842 28.31 16.80 6.37
CA TYR A 842 28.46 15.51 5.69
C TYR A 842 27.94 15.54 4.24
N SER A 843 28.23 14.49 3.48
CA SER A 843 27.70 14.31 2.12
C SER A 843 26.22 13.89 2.11
N PRO A 844 25.39 14.37 1.16
CA PRO A 844 23.99 13.94 1.02
C PRO A 844 23.82 12.42 0.90
N MET A 845 24.74 11.76 0.19
CA MET A 845 24.73 10.31 0.02
C MET A 845 24.92 9.57 1.36
N ALA A 846 25.81 10.03 2.24
CA ALA A 846 26.02 9.39 3.54
C ALA A 846 24.75 9.46 4.40
N TYR A 847 24.06 10.61 4.39
CA TYR A 847 22.77 10.76 5.06
C TYR A 847 21.70 9.84 4.47
N TYR A 848 21.53 9.84 3.14
CA TYR A 848 20.50 9.05 2.48
C TYR A 848 20.63 7.55 2.76
N ILE A 849 21.83 6.99 2.64
CA ILE A 849 22.08 5.57 2.97
C ILE A 849 21.84 5.32 4.46
N SER A 850 22.30 6.20 5.35
CA SER A 850 22.09 6.03 6.79
C SER A 850 20.62 6.03 7.17
N LYS A 851 19.80 6.86 6.49
CA LYS A 851 18.36 6.94 6.70
C LYS A 851 17.67 5.66 6.25
N ILE A 852 17.95 5.22 5.02
CA ILE A 852 17.41 3.96 4.48
C ILE A 852 17.77 2.82 5.42
N LEU A 853 19.04 2.63 5.75
CA LEU A 853 19.48 1.51 6.58
C LEU A 853 18.78 1.49 7.95
N SER A 854 18.59 2.67 8.55
CA SER A 854 17.92 2.82 9.85
C SER A 854 16.41 2.57 9.78
N ASP A 855 15.76 2.77 8.63
CA ASP A 855 14.33 2.51 8.43
C ASP A 855 14.06 1.04 8.06
N VAL A 856 14.90 0.46 7.18
CA VAL A 856 14.70 -0.88 6.61
C VAL A 856 14.58 -1.95 7.68
N LEU A 857 15.54 -2.04 8.58
CA LEU A 857 15.59 -3.17 9.52
C LEU A 857 14.47 -3.12 10.57
N PRO A 858 14.30 -2.01 11.34
CA PRO A 858 13.27 -1.95 12.37
C PRO A 858 11.85 -1.89 11.81
N LEU A 859 11.61 -1.17 10.71
CA LEU A 859 10.25 -0.86 10.24
C LEU A 859 9.79 -1.63 8.99
N ARG A 860 10.73 -2.15 8.18
CA ARG A 860 10.38 -2.83 6.91
C ARG A 860 10.59 -4.34 6.91
N VAL A 861 11.51 -4.83 7.73
CA VAL A 861 11.80 -6.27 7.84
C VAL A 861 11.02 -6.91 9.00
N ILE A 862 11.14 -6.35 10.20
CA ILE A 862 10.57 -6.97 11.42
C ILE A 862 9.03 -7.08 11.35
N PRO A 863 8.23 -6.05 11.04
CA PRO A 863 6.77 -6.17 11.07
C PRO A 863 6.21 -7.23 10.09
N PRO A 864 6.62 -7.28 8.80
CA PRO A 864 6.17 -8.35 7.90
C PRO A 864 6.55 -9.76 8.37
N THR A 865 7.75 -9.93 8.94
CA THR A 865 8.17 -11.23 9.47
C THR A 865 7.32 -11.67 10.66
N LEU A 866 6.99 -10.75 11.58
CA LEU A 866 6.12 -11.03 12.73
C LEU A 866 4.70 -11.39 12.29
N LEU A 867 4.14 -10.66 11.33
CA LEU A 867 2.80 -10.96 10.79
C LEU A 867 2.79 -12.33 10.11
N ALA A 868 3.80 -12.64 9.30
CA ALA A 868 3.90 -13.91 8.60
C ALA A 868 4.00 -15.11 9.56
N LEU A 869 4.76 -14.98 10.65
CA LEU A 869 4.91 -16.02 11.67
C LEU A 869 3.59 -16.37 12.37
N VAL A 870 2.68 -15.41 12.49
CA VAL A 870 1.35 -15.63 13.05
C VAL A 870 0.40 -16.13 11.97
N VAL A 871 0.19 -15.34 10.92
CA VAL A 871 -0.89 -15.54 9.94
C VAL A 871 -0.69 -16.80 9.11
N TYR A 872 0.50 -17.00 8.56
CA TYR A 872 0.77 -18.05 7.58
C TYR A 872 0.35 -19.46 8.07
N PRO A 873 0.77 -19.87 9.27
CA PRO A 873 0.36 -21.15 9.82
C PRO A 873 -1.05 -21.18 10.42
N THR A 874 -1.56 -20.09 11.01
CA THR A 874 -2.94 -20.08 11.56
C THR A 874 -3.98 -20.20 10.46
N VAL A 875 -3.69 -19.65 9.29
CA VAL A 875 -4.55 -19.74 8.10
C VAL A 875 -4.44 -21.11 7.42
N GLY A 876 -3.38 -21.87 7.69
CA GLY A 876 -3.13 -23.15 7.00
C GLY A 876 -2.69 -22.96 5.54
N LEU A 877 -1.86 -21.95 5.28
CA LEU A 877 -1.23 -21.73 3.97
C LEU A 877 -0.22 -22.83 3.63
N ASN A 878 0.13 -22.95 2.35
CA ASN A 878 0.93 -24.03 1.82
C ASN A 878 2.37 -24.03 2.34
N MET A 879 2.84 -25.08 3.00
CA MET A 879 4.22 -25.14 3.55
C MET A 879 5.25 -25.79 2.60
N ILE A 880 4.81 -26.27 1.43
CA ILE A 880 5.64 -27.03 0.50
C ILE A 880 6.66 -26.11 -0.21
N ASP A 881 7.79 -26.65 -0.65
CA ASP A 881 8.82 -25.96 -1.46
C ASP A 881 9.35 -24.64 -0.88
N GLY A 882 9.41 -24.53 0.45
CA GLY A 882 9.87 -23.31 1.11
C GLY A 882 8.97 -22.09 0.85
N ALA A 883 7.69 -22.31 0.56
CA ALA A 883 6.72 -21.26 0.26
C ALA A 883 6.61 -20.20 1.37
N PHE A 884 6.81 -20.57 2.64
CA PHE A 884 6.87 -19.62 3.75
C PHE A 884 7.98 -18.56 3.59
N PHE A 885 9.21 -18.97 3.23
CA PHE A 885 10.32 -18.03 3.07
C PHE A 885 10.14 -17.14 1.84
N LYS A 886 9.56 -17.69 0.76
CA LYS A 886 9.17 -16.90 -0.43
C LYS A 886 8.12 -15.85 -0.05
N PHE A 887 7.09 -16.24 0.71
CA PHE A 887 6.06 -15.33 1.22
C PHE A 887 6.66 -14.18 2.04
N VAL A 888 7.51 -14.49 3.02
CA VAL A 888 8.21 -13.48 3.84
C VAL A 888 9.08 -12.57 2.96
N GLY A 889 9.85 -13.15 2.03
CA GLY A 889 10.71 -12.39 1.12
C GLY A 889 9.93 -11.41 0.24
N ILE A 890 8.80 -11.85 -0.33
CA ILE A 890 7.92 -11.00 -1.14
C ILE A 890 7.35 -9.85 -0.31
N LEU A 891 6.86 -10.13 0.91
CA LEU A 891 6.32 -9.09 1.78
C LEU A 891 7.38 -8.05 2.17
N VAL A 892 8.61 -8.48 2.45
CA VAL A 892 9.72 -7.57 2.78
C VAL A 892 10.10 -6.73 1.56
N LEU A 893 10.23 -7.32 0.37
CA LEU A 893 10.53 -6.59 -0.87
C LEU A 893 9.44 -5.57 -1.24
N PHE A 894 8.18 -5.94 -1.04
CA PHE A 894 7.03 -5.07 -1.24
C PHE A 894 7.04 -3.89 -0.25
N ASN A 895 7.18 -4.17 1.05
CA ASN A 895 7.19 -3.12 2.08
C ASN A 895 8.38 -2.15 1.90
N LEU A 896 9.54 -2.68 1.49
CA LEU A 896 10.70 -1.85 1.11
C LEU A 896 10.37 -0.97 -0.11
N GLY A 897 9.76 -1.54 -1.15
CA GLY A 897 9.44 -0.84 -2.40
C GLY A 897 8.49 0.33 -2.17
N ILE A 898 7.39 0.10 -1.46
CA ILE A 898 6.42 1.15 -1.12
C ILE A 898 7.06 2.21 -0.20
N SER A 899 7.90 1.79 0.76
CA SER A 899 8.59 2.75 1.63
C SER A 899 9.52 3.68 0.84
N LEU A 900 10.25 3.16 -0.15
CA LEU A 900 11.13 3.96 -1.00
C LEU A 900 10.34 4.86 -1.95
N GLU A 901 9.21 4.37 -2.46
CA GLU A 901 8.28 5.15 -3.28
C GLU A 901 7.73 6.36 -2.51
N ILE A 902 7.16 6.13 -1.32
CA ILE A 902 6.62 7.20 -0.48
C ILE A 902 7.72 8.15 0.01
N LEU A 903 8.89 7.63 0.39
CA LEU A 903 10.03 8.47 0.75
C LEU A 903 10.45 9.37 -0.42
N SER A 904 10.45 8.83 -1.65
CA SER A 904 10.76 9.61 -2.85
C SER A 904 9.74 10.74 -3.02
N VAL A 905 8.44 10.48 -2.88
CA VAL A 905 7.40 11.52 -2.91
C VAL A 905 7.68 12.60 -1.85
N GLY A 906 8.00 12.22 -0.60
CA GLY A 906 8.36 13.16 0.46
C GLY A 906 9.63 13.98 0.21
N ILE A 907 10.51 13.51 -0.67
CA ILE A 907 11.70 14.24 -1.11
C ILE A 907 11.30 15.29 -2.17
N PHE A 908 10.45 14.93 -3.14
CA PHE A 908 9.97 15.87 -4.17
C PHE A 908 9.09 16.98 -3.62
N PHE A 909 8.24 16.68 -2.63
CA PHE A 909 7.29 17.63 -2.07
C PHE A 909 7.74 18.08 -0.68
N GLU A 910 7.85 19.40 -0.48
CA GLU A 910 8.32 19.96 0.80
C GLU A 910 7.27 19.87 1.91
N ASP A 911 6.01 20.14 1.57
CA ASP A 911 4.92 20.11 2.52
C ASP A 911 4.48 18.67 2.83
N LEU A 912 4.34 18.35 4.12
CA LEU A 912 3.98 17.03 4.61
C LEU A 912 2.56 16.64 4.16
N ASN A 913 1.60 17.57 4.23
CA ASN A 913 0.20 17.27 3.90
C ASN A 913 0.05 16.98 2.41
N ASN A 914 0.66 17.79 1.55
CA ASN A 914 0.69 17.55 0.11
C ASN A 914 1.36 16.21 -0.23
N SER A 915 2.48 15.89 0.43
CA SER A 915 3.17 14.61 0.27
C SER A 915 2.27 13.41 0.63
N ILE A 916 1.52 13.50 1.73
CA ILE A 916 0.57 12.46 2.16
C ILE A 916 -0.54 12.29 1.12
N VAL A 917 -1.18 13.39 0.67
CA VAL A 917 -2.28 13.33 -0.30
C VAL A 917 -1.84 12.66 -1.60
N ILE A 918 -0.68 13.05 -2.13
CA ILE A 918 -0.12 12.48 -3.37
C ILE A 918 0.25 11.02 -3.17
N SER A 919 0.88 10.67 -2.05
CA SER A 919 1.24 9.28 -1.73
C SER A 919 0.00 8.39 -1.62
N VAL A 920 -1.08 8.87 -1.00
CA VAL A 920 -2.35 8.13 -0.91
C VAL A 920 -2.96 7.92 -2.29
N LEU A 921 -2.95 8.94 -3.16
CA LEU A 921 -3.47 8.81 -4.54
C LEU A 921 -2.67 7.79 -5.36
N ILE A 922 -1.35 7.83 -5.29
CA ILE A 922 -0.47 6.86 -5.96
C ILE A 922 -0.74 5.45 -5.44
N LEU A 923 -0.85 5.28 -4.12
CA LEU A 923 -1.09 3.99 -3.50
C LEU A 923 -2.48 3.42 -3.85
N LEU A 924 -3.54 4.25 -3.85
CA LEU A 924 -4.88 3.84 -4.29
C LEU A 924 -4.91 3.45 -5.77
N ALA A 925 -4.17 4.17 -6.63
CA ALA A 925 -4.03 3.80 -8.03
C ALA A 925 -3.31 2.45 -8.17
N SER A 926 -2.22 2.23 -7.43
CA SER A 926 -1.51 0.94 -7.43
C SER A 926 -2.39 -0.21 -6.92
N LEU A 927 -3.21 0.01 -5.89
CA LEU A 927 -4.18 -0.96 -5.38
C LEU A 927 -5.24 -1.35 -6.43
N LEU A 928 -5.76 -0.38 -7.18
CA LEU A 928 -6.75 -0.62 -8.24
C LEU A 928 -6.21 -1.58 -9.31
N PHE A 929 -4.93 -1.41 -9.68
CA PHE A 929 -4.25 -2.25 -10.67
C PHE A 929 -3.54 -3.48 -10.08
N SER A 930 -3.83 -3.87 -8.83
CA SER A 930 -3.22 -5.05 -8.19
C SER A 930 -3.55 -6.41 -8.85
N GLY A 931 -4.56 -6.46 -9.72
CA GLY A 931 -5.03 -7.69 -10.38
C GLY A 931 -6.21 -8.37 -9.70
N LEU A 932 -6.67 -7.86 -8.54
CA LEU A 932 -7.89 -8.36 -7.86
C LEU A 932 -9.17 -7.67 -8.37
N PHE A 933 -9.18 -6.33 -8.45
CA PHE A 933 -10.40 -5.57 -8.79
C PHE A 933 -10.67 -5.49 -10.30
N ILE A 934 -9.63 -5.57 -11.11
CA ILE A 934 -9.70 -5.51 -12.56
C ILE A 934 -8.93 -6.69 -13.10
N ASN A 935 -9.60 -7.55 -13.88
CA ASN A 935 -8.96 -8.66 -14.56
C ASN A 935 -8.00 -8.14 -15.64
N THR A 936 -6.75 -8.60 -15.59
CA THR A 936 -5.68 -8.15 -16.50
C THR A 936 -6.00 -8.41 -17.98
N LYS A 937 -6.76 -9.46 -18.29
CA LYS A 937 -7.13 -9.83 -19.67
C LYS A 937 -8.18 -8.88 -20.27
N ASP A 938 -9.02 -8.27 -19.43
CA ASP A 938 -10.12 -7.42 -19.86
C ASP A 938 -9.70 -5.97 -20.11
N ILE A 939 -8.45 -5.61 -19.77
CA ILE A 939 -7.90 -4.27 -20.02
C ILE A 939 -7.55 -4.13 -21.50
N SER A 940 -8.52 -3.68 -22.29
CA SER A 940 -8.40 -3.48 -23.74
C SER A 940 -7.63 -2.20 -24.12
N ASN A 941 -7.63 -1.18 -23.25
CA ASN A 941 -6.93 0.07 -23.51
C ASN A 941 -5.44 -0.06 -23.22
N VAL A 942 -4.61 0.22 -24.23
CA VAL A 942 -3.15 0.15 -24.18
C VAL A 942 -2.56 1.01 -23.06
N ALA A 943 -3.11 2.21 -22.80
CA ALA A 943 -2.59 3.11 -21.77
C ALA A 943 -2.74 2.51 -20.36
N PHE A 944 -3.90 1.95 -20.04
CA PHE A 944 -4.15 1.31 -18.73
C PHE A 944 -3.36 0.01 -18.57
N LYS A 945 -3.07 -0.70 -19.66
CA LYS A 945 -2.19 -1.87 -19.64
C LYS A 945 -0.76 -1.51 -19.22
N TYR A 946 -0.23 -0.38 -19.69
CA TYR A 946 1.08 0.12 -19.22
C TYR A 946 1.01 0.66 -17.78
N LEU A 947 -0.09 1.30 -17.39
CA LEU A 947 -0.27 1.80 -16.03
C LEU A 947 -0.26 0.67 -14.99
N LYS A 948 -0.82 -0.50 -15.34
CA LYS A 948 -0.70 -1.73 -14.52
C LYS A 948 0.75 -2.07 -14.22
N ASN A 949 1.63 -1.95 -15.21
CA ASN A 949 3.04 -2.33 -15.07
C ASN A 949 3.81 -1.40 -14.12
N LEU A 950 3.26 -0.24 -13.75
CA LEU A 950 3.82 0.66 -12.74
C LEU A 950 3.43 0.24 -11.31
N SER A 951 2.45 -0.64 -11.14
CA SER A 951 1.92 -1.02 -9.83
C SER A 951 2.84 -2.03 -9.13
N ILE A 952 3.49 -1.61 -8.03
CA ILE A 952 4.27 -2.51 -7.16
C ILE A 952 3.34 -3.57 -6.53
N PHE A 953 2.09 -3.19 -6.22
CA PHE A 953 1.09 -4.10 -5.69
C PHE A 953 0.78 -5.26 -6.63
N TYR A 954 0.73 -5.02 -7.94
CA TYR A 954 0.44 -6.06 -8.93
C TYR A 954 1.46 -7.21 -8.84
N TYR A 955 2.75 -6.89 -8.92
CA TYR A 955 3.81 -7.91 -8.89
C TYR A 955 3.91 -8.62 -7.55
N ALA A 956 3.70 -7.91 -6.44
CA ALA A 956 3.68 -8.52 -5.11
C ALA A 956 2.47 -9.46 -4.96
N TYR A 957 1.29 -9.04 -5.40
CA TYR A 957 0.07 -9.82 -5.30
C TYR A 957 0.11 -11.08 -6.18
N GLU A 958 0.51 -10.95 -7.44
CA GLU A 958 0.70 -12.07 -8.37
C GLU A 958 1.73 -13.08 -7.81
N SER A 959 2.87 -12.59 -7.29
CA SER A 959 3.89 -13.45 -6.66
C SER A 959 3.36 -14.23 -5.45
N LEU A 960 2.59 -13.59 -4.56
CA LEU A 960 2.03 -14.23 -3.37
C LEU A 960 1.03 -15.32 -3.73
N ILE A 961 0.15 -15.03 -4.70
CA ILE A 961 -0.87 -15.99 -5.14
C ILE A 961 -0.25 -17.17 -5.86
N ILE A 962 0.71 -16.93 -6.77
CA ILE A 962 1.40 -18.02 -7.46
C ILE A 962 2.14 -18.91 -6.46
N ASN A 963 2.78 -18.32 -5.44
CA ASN A 963 3.47 -19.06 -4.40
C ASN A 963 2.52 -19.98 -3.59
N GLU A 964 1.30 -19.54 -3.32
CA GLU A 964 0.32 -20.30 -2.55
C GLU A 964 -0.42 -21.35 -3.38
N VAL A 965 -0.98 -20.95 -4.53
CA VAL A 965 -2.02 -21.71 -5.23
C VAL A 965 -1.47 -22.65 -6.31
N LYS A 966 -0.25 -22.41 -6.80
CA LYS A 966 0.31 -23.17 -7.94
C LYS A 966 0.28 -24.69 -7.77
N SER A 967 0.53 -25.19 -6.56
CA SER A 967 0.56 -26.62 -6.25
C SER A 967 -0.72 -27.14 -5.57
N LEU A 968 -1.74 -26.29 -5.39
CA LEU A 968 -3.01 -26.69 -4.80
C LEU A 968 -3.93 -27.30 -5.86
N ILE A 969 -4.64 -28.34 -5.45
CA ILE A 969 -5.80 -28.88 -6.17
C ILE A 969 -7.02 -28.41 -5.39
N LEU A 970 -7.89 -27.65 -6.07
CA LEU A 970 -9.12 -27.13 -5.48
C LEU A 970 -10.24 -28.14 -5.71
N LYS A 971 -10.92 -28.51 -4.64
CA LYS A 971 -12.02 -29.47 -4.62
C LYS A 971 -13.33 -28.71 -4.50
N GLU A 972 -14.22 -28.89 -5.46
CA GLU A 972 -15.54 -28.24 -5.46
C GLU A 972 -16.64 -29.28 -5.62
N THR A 973 -17.65 -29.22 -4.76
CA THR A 973 -18.85 -30.05 -4.88
C THR A 973 -19.89 -29.32 -5.71
N LYS A 974 -20.01 -29.64 -7.00
CA LYS A 974 -21.01 -29.01 -7.89
C LYS A 974 -21.91 -30.08 -8.49
N TYR A 975 -23.23 -29.88 -8.43
CA TYR A 975 -24.23 -30.85 -8.89
C TYR A 975 -24.17 -32.22 -8.18
N GLY A 976 -23.69 -32.26 -6.93
CA GLY A 976 -23.48 -33.52 -6.20
C GLY A 976 -22.23 -34.31 -6.63
N LEU A 977 -21.38 -33.73 -7.48
CA LEU A 977 -20.11 -34.29 -7.93
C LEU A 977 -18.94 -33.53 -7.29
N ASN A 978 -17.96 -34.28 -6.79
CA ASN A 978 -16.68 -33.71 -6.36
C ASN A 978 -15.77 -33.53 -7.57
N ILE A 979 -15.52 -32.29 -7.98
CA ILE A 979 -14.66 -31.93 -9.10
C ILE A 979 -13.34 -31.40 -8.54
N GLU A 980 -12.23 -31.93 -9.05
CA GLU A 980 -10.88 -31.46 -8.70
C GLU A 980 -10.33 -30.58 -9.82
N VAL A 981 -10.05 -29.32 -9.50
CA VAL A 981 -9.52 -28.33 -10.44
C VAL A 981 -8.10 -27.93 -10.01
N PRO A 982 -7.08 -28.11 -10.87
CA PRO A 982 -5.74 -27.62 -10.58
C PRO A 982 -5.73 -26.10 -10.39
N GLY A 983 -5.09 -25.62 -9.32
CA GLY A 983 -5.00 -24.19 -9.00
C GLY A 983 -4.37 -23.36 -10.12
N ALA A 984 -3.40 -23.91 -10.84
CA ALA A 984 -2.78 -23.27 -12.00
C ALA A 984 -3.78 -22.89 -13.11
N THR A 985 -4.82 -23.71 -13.33
CA THR A 985 -5.87 -23.43 -14.31
C THR A 985 -6.68 -22.22 -13.88
N ILE A 986 -7.05 -22.13 -12.60
CA ILE A 986 -7.79 -21.01 -12.03
C ILE A 986 -6.99 -19.71 -12.11
N LEU A 987 -5.69 -19.76 -11.78
CA LEU A 987 -4.80 -18.59 -11.93
C LEU A 987 -4.80 -18.04 -13.35
N SER A 988 -4.77 -18.93 -14.34
CA SER A 988 -4.81 -18.53 -15.75
C SER A 988 -6.13 -17.84 -16.13
N THR A 989 -7.26 -18.23 -15.53
CA THR A 989 -8.57 -17.59 -15.74
C THR A 989 -8.59 -16.16 -15.19
N PHE A 990 -7.98 -15.93 -14.03
CA PHE A 990 -7.82 -14.59 -13.44
C PHE A 990 -6.75 -13.73 -14.15
N GLY A 991 -6.07 -14.29 -15.15
CA GLY A 991 -5.07 -13.57 -15.94
C GLY A 991 -3.67 -13.55 -15.32
N PHE A 992 -3.42 -14.38 -14.29
CA PHE A 992 -2.10 -14.56 -13.70
C PHE A 992 -1.32 -15.64 -14.45
N LEU A 993 -0.04 -15.38 -14.71
CA LEU A 993 0.84 -16.29 -15.44
C LEU A 993 1.76 -17.02 -14.47
N VAL A 994 1.53 -18.32 -14.27
CA VAL A 994 2.24 -19.16 -13.28
C VAL A 994 3.77 -19.21 -13.49
N GLN A 995 4.25 -18.91 -14.69
CA GLN A 995 5.67 -18.87 -15.04
C GLN A 995 6.36 -17.56 -14.59
N ASP A 996 5.59 -16.50 -14.34
CA ASP A 996 6.11 -15.15 -14.13
C ASP A 996 6.58 -14.89 -12.70
N PHE A 997 6.41 -15.84 -11.77
CA PHE A 997 6.85 -15.71 -10.37
C PHE A 997 8.26 -15.09 -10.21
N PHE A 998 9.26 -15.61 -10.93
CA PHE A 998 10.63 -15.08 -10.84
C PHE A 998 10.80 -13.74 -11.55
N LEU A 999 10.00 -13.48 -12.59
CA LEU A 999 9.98 -12.20 -13.29
C LEU A 999 9.41 -11.12 -12.37
N ASP A 1000 8.30 -11.40 -11.68
CA ASP A 1000 7.66 -10.47 -10.74
C ASP A 1000 8.58 -10.12 -9.57
N VAL A 1001 9.24 -11.12 -8.99
CA VAL A 1001 10.24 -10.89 -7.93
C VAL A 1001 11.41 -10.04 -8.43
N LYS A 1002 11.90 -10.28 -9.66
CA LYS A 1002 12.95 -9.44 -10.28
C LYS A 1002 12.47 -8.01 -10.52
N LEU A 1003 11.23 -7.82 -10.96
CA LEU A 1003 10.65 -6.50 -11.17
C LEU A 1003 10.46 -5.76 -9.85
N LEU A 1004 10.04 -6.43 -8.77
CA LEU A 1004 10.01 -5.84 -7.43
C LEU A 1004 11.39 -5.33 -7.00
N ILE A 1005 12.44 -6.13 -7.21
CA ILE A 1005 13.83 -5.69 -6.93
C ILE A 1005 14.22 -4.50 -7.82
N ALA A 1006 13.83 -4.50 -9.10
CA ALA A 1006 14.09 -3.39 -10.01
C ALA A 1006 13.39 -2.10 -9.55
N PHE A 1007 12.13 -2.16 -9.12
CA PHE A 1007 11.42 -1.00 -8.55
C PHE A 1007 12.14 -0.45 -7.32
N ASN A 1008 12.56 -1.33 -6.41
CA ASN A 1008 13.34 -0.92 -5.24
C ASN A 1008 14.61 -0.15 -5.64
N LEU A 1009 15.36 -0.64 -6.63
CA LEU A 1009 16.55 0.05 -7.13
C LEU A 1009 16.22 1.40 -7.82
N ILE A 1010 15.15 1.44 -8.62
CA ILE A 1010 14.71 2.65 -9.31
C ILE A 1010 14.34 3.73 -8.29
N PHE A 1011 13.48 3.44 -7.32
CA PHE A 1011 13.09 4.41 -6.29
C PHE A 1011 14.26 4.78 -5.38
N LEU A 1012 15.18 3.86 -5.10
CA LEU A 1012 16.39 4.16 -4.35
C LEU A 1012 17.25 5.21 -5.07
N ILE A 1013 17.48 5.05 -6.38
CA ILE A 1013 18.26 6.01 -7.19
C ILE A 1013 17.49 7.32 -7.36
N LEU A 1014 16.20 7.25 -7.68
CA LEU A 1014 15.34 8.41 -7.93
C LEU A 1014 15.18 9.28 -6.67
N GLY A 1015 15.01 8.66 -5.51
CA GLY A 1015 15.00 9.36 -4.22
C GLY A 1015 16.35 10.02 -3.91
N TYR A 1016 17.48 9.38 -4.21
CA TYR A 1016 18.80 9.99 -4.04
C TYR A 1016 19.00 11.21 -4.95
N LEU A 1017 18.68 11.07 -6.24
CA LEU A 1017 18.78 12.17 -7.20
C LEU A 1017 17.85 13.33 -6.82
N GLY A 1018 16.64 13.03 -6.35
CA GLY A 1018 15.72 14.03 -5.80
C GLY A 1018 16.32 14.75 -4.59
N LEU A 1019 16.94 14.03 -3.66
CA LEU A 1019 17.56 14.64 -2.47
C LEU A 1019 18.76 15.50 -2.86
N GLU A 1020 19.56 15.08 -3.84
CA GLU A 1020 20.75 15.82 -4.28
C GLU A 1020 20.38 17.09 -5.05
N ILE A 1021 19.41 17.01 -5.97
CA ILE A 1021 19.06 18.08 -6.93
C ILE A 1021 17.96 19.00 -6.42
N ILE A 1022 16.91 18.47 -5.80
CA ILE A 1022 15.70 19.22 -5.44
C ILE A 1022 15.78 19.72 -4.00
N VAL A 1023 16.23 18.86 -3.08
CA VAL A 1023 16.45 19.23 -1.67
C VAL A 1023 17.80 19.93 -1.51
N VAL A 1024 17.96 20.97 -2.31
CA VAL A 1024 18.99 21.99 -2.18
C VAL A 1024 18.37 23.15 -1.39
N GLU A 1025 19.17 23.93 -0.68
CA GLU A 1025 18.69 25.23 -0.19
C GLU A 1025 18.19 26.06 -1.39
N GLN A 1026 16.90 26.01 -1.69
CA GLN A 1026 16.28 27.04 -2.51
C GLN A 1026 16.05 28.23 -1.58
N LYS A 1027 16.87 29.28 -1.76
CA LYS A 1027 16.80 30.54 -1.03
C LYS A 1027 16.31 31.65 -1.93
#